data_AF-W8NX73-F1
#
_entry.id   AF-W8NX73-F1
#
_cell.length_a   1.000
_cell.length_b   1.000
_cell.length_c   1.000
_cell.angle_alpha   90.00
_cell.angle_beta   90.00
_cell.angle_gamma   90.00
#
_symmetry.space_group_name_H-M   'P 1'
#
loop_
_entity.id
_entity.type
_entity.pdbx_description
1 polymer ?
#
loop_
_entity_poly.entity_id
_entity_poly.type
_entity_poly.pdbx_seq_one_letter_code
_entity_poly.pdbx_strand_id
1 'polypeptide(L)'
;MVDDGSPDASIEIAKRFAAEDPRFKLVVQENGGLGHARNTGARHATGKYLAFVDSDDVIPHFAYRLMVDTMERTGSQIGAGNVRRIKSTGASGSPMHAKAFASTKLRTTLKEHRALLRDMTAWNKVYRRDFWEANELRFPEGVLFEDAPATIPAYALAESIDVLETSIYYWRVREGGMPSITQRATDGKNIADRIATTRMVSEFFERQGERELKDGYDDMAIRHHLALILKSISQAEPDVQQAFGTDAKAYLGTVSDEVLRKLPRHLRLSCRILRDGAVDELLTGLDAPISASKLPSPRSLLRKITELPVRADLQAVVWEDGRLAIRGSVAPTSPSHPATWNPSSRVMWMRNSKTRAFQRLPSTTTARVRPRRLDGKPDRHIVSTEFEALLDPAKLQQDGTWEEGVWHVALGVIDQLGVHKGGMAAGSGLGTLDLEPRWLDDRFRMVPVLSGGRLLVKIDRPTVVLLGCEFANGELVLRGEIHDKVAAETAQLTFGRTRGNPAHRVEVALEGSGDARSFTAAIGARDLADAFGGVAIAPIGGITDRMYIELSYDDECRELLVGNDVTGAHATLDDATLAVDVTPTRYVRLSARPPLPFVTDLRLTENGTVVLTGEGALAPHDRILLQLRGQQEQHPFEVEADGSGWSGELSANAVTSLAGTVALIPGVWDLLLETRDAYGETRTTNLALTSQTEARLPLKVTVDGRDITACRHGIDQGFVRTGPFTEAAERPPAGPEWLQRFFYPQVRRREPLREAVFYDCFYGRQYSDSPRAVYERLVERDLPLEHYWSVQNRQFEVPAPAKSVTYGSRAWYEALGTAKYVITNTHLPNWFQRREGQIVVQTWHGTPLKKIAFDVPDLKTADPDYLKKIALEIPNWSYLVSPNEFCTERLPKAFAYDGPVLETGYPRNDVFYQGDTEALRSRLVKLLGLPADKKLVLYAPTWRDNEFYGRGRYKFTSPFDFDAAKRDLGDEYVMLVRRHPNIVDPVPGAGEGFVWDVSLYPDVAELLAISDALITDYSSLMFDFANTGRPMLFYAYDLEDYRDNLRGFYFDFESTVPGPILTTTEATVEALRDLPAVAAEYAERYGEFQRRFCGPEDGNASDRLIDEVFGK
;
A
#
# COMPACT_ATOMS: atom_id res chain seq x y z
N MET A 1 -26.83 -12.01 14.14
CA MET A 1 -26.16 -12.48 12.93
C MET A 1 -27.09 -13.42 12.18
N VAL A 2 -27.18 -13.27 10.86
CA VAL A 2 -27.82 -14.27 10.00
C VAL A 2 -26.70 -15.05 9.33
N ASP A 3 -26.62 -16.35 9.60
CA ASP A 3 -25.75 -17.27 8.88
C ASP A 3 -26.49 -17.78 7.64
N ASP A 4 -25.92 -17.52 6.46
CA ASP A 4 -26.51 -17.83 5.15
C ASP A 4 -25.97 -19.16 4.59
N GLY A 5 -25.80 -20.14 5.47
CA GLY A 5 -25.31 -21.49 5.12
C GLY A 5 -23.79 -21.57 5.02
N SER A 6 -23.06 -21.14 6.07
CA SER A 6 -21.59 -21.20 6.06
C SER A 6 -21.07 -22.64 6.11
N PRO A 7 -20.08 -23.01 5.27
CA PRO A 7 -19.53 -24.37 5.23
C PRO A 7 -18.39 -24.62 6.24
N ASP A 8 -17.98 -23.59 6.98
CA ASP A 8 -16.82 -23.60 7.88
C ASP A 8 -17.23 -23.46 9.36
N ALA A 9 -16.26 -23.19 10.24
CA ALA A 9 -16.49 -23.06 11.68
C ALA A 9 -17.25 -21.77 12.09
N SER A 10 -17.70 -20.93 11.15
CA SER A 10 -18.38 -19.67 11.45
C SER A 10 -19.61 -19.84 12.36
N ILE A 11 -20.39 -20.90 12.13
CA ILE A 11 -21.59 -21.19 12.93
C ILE A 11 -21.22 -21.48 14.39
N GLU A 12 -20.15 -22.24 14.64
CA GLU A 12 -19.73 -22.59 16.00
C GLU A 12 -19.20 -21.37 16.76
N ILE A 13 -18.47 -20.49 16.06
CA ILE A 13 -18.06 -19.19 16.62
C ILE A 13 -19.30 -18.36 17.01
N ALA A 14 -20.29 -18.25 16.12
CA ALA A 14 -21.49 -17.47 16.36
C ALA A 14 -22.38 -18.05 17.48
N LYS A 15 -22.45 -19.38 17.61
CA LYS A 15 -23.15 -20.04 18.72
C LYS A 15 -22.52 -19.69 20.06
N ARG A 16 -21.19 -19.64 20.16
CA ARG A 16 -20.48 -19.21 21.37
C ARG A 16 -20.87 -17.79 21.77
N PHE A 17 -20.85 -16.84 20.83
CA PHE A 17 -21.30 -15.46 21.11
C PHE A 17 -22.77 -15.37 21.51
N ALA A 18 -23.65 -16.17 20.89
CA ALA A 18 -25.06 -16.22 21.27
C ALA A 18 -25.29 -16.80 22.67
N ALA A 19 -24.40 -17.69 23.13
CA ALA A 19 -24.44 -18.23 24.49
C ALA A 19 -23.91 -17.24 25.54
N GLU A 20 -22.94 -16.41 25.18
CA GLU A 20 -22.30 -15.43 26.07
C GLU A 20 -23.09 -14.12 26.19
N ASP A 21 -23.77 -13.66 25.13
CA ASP A 21 -24.55 -12.42 25.12
C ASP A 21 -25.99 -12.66 24.61
N PRO A 22 -27.02 -12.58 25.47
CA PRO A 22 -28.41 -12.80 25.07
C PRO A 22 -28.95 -11.76 24.08
N ARG A 23 -28.24 -10.64 23.88
CA ARG A 23 -28.56 -9.64 22.83
C ARG A 23 -28.10 -10.13 21.45
N PHE A 24 -27.10 -11.00 21.37
CA PHE A 24 -26.60 -11.59 20.13
C PHE A 24 -27.49 -12.77 19.73
N LYS A 25 -28.25 -12.61 18.65
CA LYS A 25 -29.12 -13.66 18.10
C LYS A 25 -28.51 -14.26 16.84
N LEU A 26 -28.41 -15.58 16.79
CA LEU A 26 -28.06 -16.33 15.58
C LEU A 26 -29.33 -16.81 14.89
N VAL A 27 -29.48 -16.50 13.61
CA VAL A 27 -30.50 -17.06 12.72
C VAL A 27 -29.76 -17.82 11.62
N VAL A 28 -30.11 -19.08 11.39
CA VAL A 28 -29.49 -19.91 10.34
C VAL A 28 -30.52 -20.11 9.23
N GLN A 29 -30.10 -19.91 7.99
CA GLN A 29 -30.93 -20.09 6.80
C GLN A 29 -30.13 -20.75 5.67
N GLU A 30 -30.83 -21.26 4.65
CA GLU A 30 -30.19 -21.69 3.41
C GLU A 30 -29.65 -20.49 2.63
N ASN A 31 -28.57 -20.68 1.88
CA ASN A 31 -27.88 -19.61 1.16
C ASN A 31 -28.80 -18.93 0.14
N GLY A 32 -29.19 -17.68 0.41
CA GLY A 32 -30.00 -16.84 -0.47
C GLY A 32 -29.26 -15.61 -1.00
N GLY A 33 -28.00 -15.44 -0.61
CA GLY A 33 -27.18 -14.26 -0.92
C GLY A 33 -27.37 -13.12 0.08
N LEU A 34 -26.46 -12.15 0.02
CA LEU A 34 -26.31 -11.09 1.02
C LEU A 34 -27.58 -10.24 1.21
N GLY A 35 -28.30 -9.93 0.12
CA GLY A 35 -29.57 -9.21 0.19
C GLY A 35 -30.65 -9.95 0.97
N HIS A 36 -30.77 -11.26 0.75
CA HIS A 36 -31.72 -12.12 1.46
C HIS A 36 -31.37 -12.18 2.96
N ALA A 37 -30.10 -12.41 3.30
CA ALA A 37 -29.63 -12.44 4.68
C ALA A 37 -29.87 -11.10 5.42
N ARG A 38 -29.60 -9.96 4.77
CA ARG A 38 -29.86 -8.62 5.34
C ARG A 38 -31.35 -8.36 5.55
N ASN A 39 -32.20 -8.76 4.59
CA ASN A 39 -33.65 -8.67 4.74
C ASN A 39 -34.16 -9.55 5.89
N THR A 40 -33.65 -10.78 6.04
CA THR A 40 -33.95 -11.63 7.20
C THR A 40 -33.52 -10.93 8.49
N GLY A 41 -32.30 -10.41 8.55
CA GLY A 41 -31.80 -9.67 9.72
C GLY A 41 -32.71 -8.50 10.10
N ALA A 42 -33.13 -7.69 9.12
CA ALA A 42 -34.03 -6.56 9.34
C ALA A 42 -35.40 -7.00 9.91
N ARG A 43 -35.99 -8.09 9.40
CA ARG A 43 -37.26 -8.65 9.93
C ARG A 43 -37.15 -9.14 11.37
N HIS A 44 -36.00 -9.69 11.76
CA HIS A 44 -35.77 -10.17 13.12
C HIS A 44 -35.32 -9.08 14.11
N ALA A 45 -35.01 -7.87 13.63
CA ALA A 45 -34.47 -6.79 14.45
C ALA A 45 -35.56 -6.11 15.30
N THR A 46 -35.35 -6.06 16.62
CA THR A 46 -36.29 -5.46 17.57
C THR A 46 -35.87 -4.08 18.10
N GLY A 47 -34.70 -3.56 17.69
CA GLY A 47 -34.20 -2.24 18.10
C GLY A 47 -34.87 -1.05 17.40
N LYS A 48 -34.80 0.14 18.01
CA LYS A 48 -35.28 1.42 17.41
C LYS A 48 -34.55 1.78 16.11
N TYR A 49 -33.32 1.30 15.97
CA TYR A 49 -32.42 1.58 14.87
C TYR A 49 -31.99 0.29 14.15
N LEU A 50 -31.69 0.41 12.86
CA LEU A 50 -31.08 -0.63 12.05
C LEU A 50 -29.68 -0.19 11.61
N ALA A 51 -28.73 -1.12 11.66
CA ALA A 51 -27.40 -0.98 11.06
C ALA A 51 -27.02 -2.33 10.44
N PHE A 52 -26.30 -2.29 9.32
CA PHE A 52 -25.83 -3.48 8.63
C PHE A 52 -24.30 -3.53 8.72
N VAL A 53 -23.73 -4.71 8.94
CA VAL A 53 -22.29 -4.91 9.09
C VAL A 53 -21.90 -6.15 8.33
N ASP A 54 -20.89 -6.04 7.49
CA ASP A 54 -20.33 -7.20 6.79
C ASP A 54 -19.38 -7.96 7.73
N SER A 55 -19.38 -9.29 7.64
CA SER A 55 -18.73 -10.16 8.63
C SER A 55 -17.20 -10.07 8.65
N ASP A 56 -16.58 -9.50 7.62
CA ASP A 56 -15.14 -9.29 7.51
C ASP A 56 -14.69 -7.87 7.89
N ASP A 57 -15.60 -6.97 8.27
CA ASP A 57 -15.29 -5.58 8.59
C ASP A 57 -15.15 -5.32 10.10
N VAL A 58 -14.67 -4.11 10.46
CA VAL A 58 -14.50 -3.70 11.85
C VAL A 58 -15.19 -2.36 12.10
N ILE A 59 -15.90 -2.25 13.22
CA ILE A 59 -16.58 -1.02 13.64
C ILE A 59 -15.75 -0.31 14.73
N PRO A 60 -15.43 0.99 14.59
CA PRO A 60 -14.91 1.78 15.70
C PRO A 60 -15.87 1.74 16.89
N HIS A 61 -15.37 1.50 18.11
CA HIS A 61 -16.21 1.28 19.29
C HIS A 61 -17.21 2.42 19.57
N PHE A 62 -16.89 3.67 19.21
CA PHE A 62 -17.75 4.83 19.40
C PHE A 62 -18.80 5.05 18.28
N ALA A 63 -18.70 4.34 17.16
CA ALA A 63 -19.40 4.66 15.90
C ALA A 63 -20.93 4.74 16.05
N TYR A 64 -21.55 3.71 16.61
CA TYR A 64 -23.02 3.66 16.73
C TYR A 64 -23.55 4.62 17.77
N ARG A 65 -22.88 4.78 18.92
CA ARG A 65 -23.26 5.78 19.92
C ARG A 65 -23.24 7.19 19.32
N LEU A 66 -22.17 7.55 18.62
CA LEU A 66 -22.05 8.84 17.93
C LEU A 66 -23.19 9.07 16.93
N MET A 67 -23.49 8.09 16.09
CA MET A 67 -24.56 8.22 15.08
C MET A 67 -25.94 8.31 15.73
N VAL A 68 -26.25 7.45 16.70
CA VAL A 68 -27.55 7.44 17.40
C VAL A 68 -27.76 8.72 18.19
N ASP A 69 -26.78 9.16 19.00
CA ASP A 69 -26.88 10.39 19.79
C ASP A 69 -27.10 11.61 18.89
N THR A 70 -26.43 11.63 17.72
CA THR A 70 -26.64 12.68 16.71
C THR A 70 -28.08 12.65 16.19
N MET A 71 -28.58 11.48 15.77
CA MET A 71 -29.93 11.31 15.20
C MET A 71 -31.06 11.57 16.20
N GLU A 72 -30.85 11.30 17.49
CA GLU A 72 -31.80 11.64 18.54
C GLU A 72 -31.91 13.16 18.71
N ARG A 73 -30.77 13.87 18.68
CA ARG A 73 -30.73 15.33 18.79
C ARG A 73 -31.32 16.03 17.57
N THR A 74 -31.00 15.56 16.38
CA THR A 74 -31.40 16.22 15.12
C THR A 74 -32.79 15.82 14.66
N GLY A 75 -33.27 14.64 15.07
CA GLY A 75 -34.49 14.02 14.57
C GLY A 75 -34.31 13.31 13.22
N SER A 76 -33.09 13.20 12.69
CA SER A 76 -32.85 12.65 11.36
C SER A 76 -33.16 11.16 11.25
N GLN A 77 -33.60 10.76 10.04
CA GLN A 77 -33.97 9.38 9.74
C GLN A 77 -32.77 8.49 9.44
N ILE A 78 -31.66 9.09 8.97
CA ILE A 78 -30.42 8.40 8.62
C ILE A 78 -29.23 9.15 9.22
N GLY A 79 -28.33 8.42 9.88
CA GLY A 79 -26.99 8.87 10.24
C GLY A 79 -25.97 8.09 9.41
N ALA A 80 -25.07 8.79 8.74
CA ALA A 80 -24.04 8.19 7.90
C ALA A 80 -22.67 8.79 8.21
N GLY A 81 -21.62 7.99 8.15
CA GLY A 81 -20.26 8.47 8.40
C GLY A 81 -19.21 7.95 7.45
N ASN A 82 -18.00 8.50 7.63
CA ASN A 82 -16.87 8.25 6.75
C ASN A 82 -16.29 6.84 6.96
N VAL A 83 -15.39 6.44 6.07
CA VAL A 83 -14.90 5.06 5.99
C VAL A 83 -13.39 5.05 5.74
N ARG A 84 -12.71 4.16 6.45
CA ARG A 84 -11.34 3.76 6.13
C ARG A 84 -11.31 2.33 5.61
N ARG A 85 -10.42 2.05 4.67
CA ARG A 85 -10.08 0.71 4.21
C ARG A 85 -8.96 0.16 5.07
N ILE A 86 -9.08 -1.07 5.54
CA ILE A 86 -8.04 -1.75 6.33
C ILE A 86 -7.45 -2.93 5.54
N LYS A 87 -6.16 -3.13 5.77
CA LYS A 87 -5.30 -4.20 5.27
C LYS A 87 -4.42 -4.67 6.41
N SER A 88 -3.76 -5.81 6.27
CA SER A 88 -2.71 -6.29 7.17
C SER A 88 -1.57 -5.27 7.33
N THR A 89 -1.38 -4.40 6.33
CA THR A 89 -0.33 -3.37 6.30
C THR A 89 -0.79 -1.98 6.76
N GLY A 90 -2.06 -1.85 7.18
CA GLY A 90 -2.62 -0.62 7.76
C GLY A 90 -3.87 -0.07 7.09
N ALA A 91 -4.34 1.07 7.58
CA ALA A 91 -5.60 1.70 7.17
C ALA A 91 -5.41 2.95 6.30
N SER A 92 -6.29 3.14 5.32
CA SER A 92 -6.29 4.30 4.41
C SER A 92 -7.71 4.83 4.20
N GLY A 93 -7.89 6.12 3.88
CA GLY A 93 -9.22 6.67 3.62
C GLY A 93 -9.86 6.07 2.35
N SER A 94 -11.18 5.83 2.36
CA SER A 94 -11.90 5.33 1.18
C SER A 94 -12.06 6.45 0.12
N PRO A 95 -11.52 6.28 -1.11
CA PRO A 95 -11.68 7.28 -2.17
C PRO A 95 -13.13 7.48 -2.63
N MET A 96 -13.98 6.47 -2.43
CA MET A 96 -15.42 6.52 -2.73
C MET A 96 -16.13 7.50 -1.80
N HIS A 97 -15.83 7.40 -0.50
CA HIS A 97 -16.47 8.16 0.57
C HIS A 97 -15.87 9.56 0.78
N ALA A 98 -14.62 9.79 0.36
CA ALA A 98 -13.86 11.01 0.63
C ALA A 98 -14.58 12.33 0.29
N LYS A 99 -15.43 12.37 -0.74
CA LYS A 99 -16.19 13.59 -1.12
C LYS A 99 -17.51 13.71 -0.34
N ALA A 100 -18.19 12.59 -0.10
CA ALA A 100 -19.46 12.56 0.60
C ALA A 100 -19.29 12.94 2.08
N PHE A 101 -18.20 12.51 2.69
CA PHE A 101 -17.92 12.72 4.12
C PHE A 101 -16.73 13.66 4.35
N ALA A 102 -16.55 14.64 3.46
CA ALA A 102 -15.46 15.61 3.57
C ALA A 102 -15.61 16.59 4.74
N SER A 103 -16.85 16.78 5.22
CA SER A 103 -17.20 17.64 6.34
C SER A 103 -18.51 17.19 6.96
N THR A 104 -18.71 17.42 8.26
CA THR A 104 -20.01 17.17 8.91
C THR A 104 -21.10 18.09 8.36
N LYS A 105 -22.27 17.52 8.06
CA LYS A 105 -23.50 18.22 7.64
C LYS A 105 -24.68 17.59 8.37
N LEU A 106 -25.27 18.33 9.30
CA LEU A 106 -26.42 17.85 10.07
C LEU A 106 -27.72 18.25 9.37
N ARG A 107 -28.75 17.40 9.49
CA ARG A 107 -30.08 17.61 8.91
C ARG A 107 -30.08 18.00 7.42
N THR A 108 -29.15 17.50 6.62
CA THR A 108 -29.09 17.80 5.19
C THR A 108 -30.00 16.85 4.39
N THR A 109 -30.18 17.12 3.10
CA THR A 109 -30.89 16.22 2.18
C THR A 109 -29.98 15.77 1.04
N LEU A 110 -30.40 14.73 0.30
CA LEU A 110 -29.69 14.30 -0.91
C LEU A 110 -29.60 15.42 -1.98
N LYS A 111 -30.59 16.31 -2.04
CA LYS A 111 -30.63 17.44 -2.98
C LYS A 111 -29.58 18.50 -2.65
N GLU A 112 -29.42 18.82 -1.36
CA GLU A 112 -28.44 19.78 -0.86
C GLU A 112 -27.02 19.21 -0.91
N HIS A 113 -26.86 17.91 -0.64
CA HIS A 113 -25.57 17.24 -0.57
C HIS A 113 -25.47 16.07 -1.55
N ARG A 114 -25.52 16.39 -2.85
CA ARG A 114 -25.48 15.41 -3.96
C ARG A 114 -24.25 14.50 -3.98
N ALA A 115 -23.22 14.80 -3.19
CA ALA A 115 -22.06 13.92 -3.07
C ALA A 115 -22.43 12.55 -2.47
N LEU A 116 -23.54 12.44 -1.74
CA LEU A 116 -24.08 11.18 -1.22
C LEU A 116 -24.49 10.19 -2.32
N LEU A 117 -24.72 10.63 -3.56
CA LEU A 117 -24.93 9.72 -4.69
C LEU A 117 -23.75 8.76 -4.93
N ARG A 118 -22.56 9.08 -4.40
CA ARG A 118 -21.36 8.21 -4.48
C ARG A 118 -21.27 7.20 -3.35
N ASP A 119 -22.06 7.37 -2.29
CA ASP A 119 -22.06 6.54 -1.09
C ASP A 119 -23.18 5.50 -1.20
N MET A 120 -22.87 4.40 -1.88
CA MET A 120 -23.84 3.38 -2.26
C MET A 120 -23.92 2.21 -1.28
N THR A 121 -23.08 2.19 -0.24
CA THR A 121 -22.93 1.08 0.71
C THR A 121 -24.00 1.11 1.78
N ALA A 122 -24.48 -0.03 2.27
CA ALA A 122 -25.47 -0.04 3.36
C ALA A 122 -24.87 0.06 4.77
N TRP A 123 -23.59 -0.28 4.91
CA TRP A 123 -22.98 -0.62 6.21
C TRP A 123 -22.38 0.56 6.98
N ASN A 124 -22.09 1.70 6.34
CA ASN A 124 -21.57 2.91 6.99
C ASN A 124 -22.70 3.82 7.51
N LYS A 125 -23.81 3.21 7.97
CA LYS A 125 -25.08 3.92 8.25
C LYS A 125 -25.83 3.34 9.43
N VAL A 126 -26.64 4.19 10.04
CA VAL A 126 -27.71 3.84 10.97
C VAL A 126 -29.01 4.44 10.45
N TYR A 127 -30.05 3.63 10.42
CA TYR A 127 -31.40 4.01 9.99
C TYR A 127 -32.34 3.96 11.17
N ARG A 128 -33.32 4.87 11.25
CA ARG A 128 -34.47 4.64 12.12
C ARG A 128 -35.30 3.49 11.54
N ARG A 129 -35.67 2.51 12.38
CA ARG A 129 -36.40 1.33 11.92
C ARG A 129 -37.80 1.67 11.41
N ASP A 130 -38.50 2.57 12.10
CA ASP A 130 -39.83 3.03 11.70
C ASP A 130 -39.84 3.69 10.30
N PHE A 131 -38.82 4.51 10.00
CA PHE A 131 -38.60 5.07 8.67
C PHE A 131 -38.34 3.99 7.62
N TRP A 132 -37.50 3.00 7.95
CA TRP A 132 -37.18 1.89 7.05
C TRP A 132 -38.43 1.07 6.70
N GLU A 133 -39.23 0.73 7.70
CA GLU A 133 -40.48 -0.02 7.55
C GLU A 133 -41.55 0.80 6.80
N ALA A 134 -41.75 2.07 7.15
CA ALA A 134 -42.75 2.93 6.53
C ALA A 134 -42.52 3.18 5.04
N ASN A 135 -41.27 3.11 4.58
CA ASN A 135 -40.89 3.26 3.18
C ASN A 135 -40.69 1.91 2.47
N GLU A 136 -41.00 0.79 3.14
CA GLU A 136 -40.83 -0.58 2.65
C GLU A 136 -39.43 -0.86 2.07
N LEU A 137 -38.40 -0.26 2.66
CA LEU A 137 -37.03 -0.42 2.19
C LEU A 137 -36.58 -1.87 2.35
N ARG A 138 -35.91 -2.39 1.33
CA ARG A 138 -35.45 -3.78 1.26
C ARG A 138 -34.33 -3.92 0.25
N PHE A 139 -33.44 -4.87 0.50
CA PHE A 139 -32.39 -5.23 -0.45
C PHE A 139 -32.99 -6.12 -1.56
N PRO A 140 -32.68 -5.88 -2.84
CA PRO A 140 -33.05 -6.82 -3.90
C PRO A 140 -32.34 -8.17 -3.69
N GLU A 141 -33.08 -9.26 -3.85
CA GLU A 141 -32.58 -10.63 -3.65
C GLU A 141 -32.12 -11.22 -5.00
N GLY A 142 -31.14 -12.14 -4.97
CA GLY A 142 -30.63 -12.82 -6.17
C GLY A 142 -29.66 -12.00 -7.06
N VAL A 143 -29.37 -10.75 -6.70
CA VAL A 143 -28.45 -9.86 -7.43
C VAL A 143 -27.25 -9.46 -6.57
N LEU A 144 -26.11 -9.23 -7.23
CA LEU A 144 -24.94 -8.60 -6.64
C LEU A 144 -25.09 -7.06 -6.60
N PHE A 145 -24.39 -6.39 -5.68
CA PHE A 145 -24.44 -4.93 -5.50
C PHE A 145 -25.80 -4.41 -5.03
N GLU A 146 -26.48 -5.20 -4.21
CA GLU A 146 -27.80 -4.93 -3.65
C GLU A 146 -27.85 -3.70 -2.72
N ASP A 147 -26.70 -3.21 -2.25
CA ASP A 147 -26.60 -2.02 -1.41
C ASP A 147 -27.19 -0.77 -2.07
N ALA A 148 -26.85 -0.50 -3.35
CA ALA A 148 -27.18 0.76 -3.99
C ALA A 148 -28.70 0.94 -4.20
N PRO A 149 -29.43 -0.10 -4.67
CA PRO A 149 -30.89 -0.08 -4.77
C PRO A 149 -31.64 0.08 -3.44
N ALA A 150 -31.02 -0.19 -2.29
CA ALA A 150 -31.63 0.08 -0.98
C ALA A 150 -31.21 1.47 -0.46
N THR A 151 -29.91 1.79 -0.55
CA THR A 151 -29.30 2.96 0.10
C THR A 151 -29.64 4.27 -0.59
N ILE A 152 -29.59 4.31 -1.92
CA ILE A 152 -29.86 5.55 -2.67
C ILE A 152 -31.34 5.96 -2.54
N PRO A 153 -32.32 5.03 -2.67
CA PRO A 153 -33.71 5.33 -2.32
C PRO A 153 -33.90 5.78 -0.87
N ALA A 154 -33.23 5.14 0.09
CA ALA A 154 -33.31 5.57 1.50
C ALA A 154 -32.88 7.03 1.67
N TYR A 155 -31.78 7.45 1.04
CA TYR A 155 -31.34 8.85 1.07
C TYR A 155 -32.31 9.79 0.35
N ALA A 156 -32.95 9.35 -0.73
CA ALA A 156 -33.90 10.17 -1.47
C ALA A 156 -35.22 10.38 -0.70
N LEU A 157 -35.66 9.37 0.07
CA LEU A 157 -36.91 9.39 0.83
C LEU A 157 -36.77 10.00 2.23
N ALA A 158 -35.55 10.07 2.78
CA ALA A 158 -35.31 10.69 4.07
C ALA A 158 -35.51 12.21 4.02
N GLU A 159 -36.34 12.74 4.94
CA GLU A 159 -36.53 14.18 5.07
C GLU A 159 -35.26 14.90 5.57
N SER A 160 -34.45 14.21 6.37
CA SER A 160 -33.16 14.72 6.82
C SER A 160 -32.15 13.61 7.14
N ILE A 161 -30.89 13.91 6.82
CA ILE A 161 -29.74 13.01 6.93
C ILE A 161 -28.64 13.72 7.72
N ASP A 162 -28.05 13.03 8.69
CA ASP A 162 -26.83 13.47 9.35
C ASP A 162 -25.63 12.81 8.69
N VAL A 163 -24.72 13.63 8.16
CA VAL A 163 -23.49 13.21 7.50
C VAL A 163 -22.32 13.59 8.40
N LEU A 164 -21.54 12.61 8.85
CA LEU A 164 -20.42 12.79 9.77
C LEU A 164 -19.09 12.61 9.04
N GLU A 165 -18.16 13.56 9.22
CA GLU A 165 -16.81 13.44 8.65
C GLU A 165 -15.96 12.36 9.35
N THR A 166 -16.30 12.08 10.61
CA THR A 166 -15.67 11.05 11.44
C THR A 166 -15.83 9.70 10.79
N SER A 167 -14.75 8.90 10.75
CA SER A 167 -14.89 7.54 10.21
C SER A 167 -15.55 6.63 11.23
N ILE A 168 -16.62 5.98 10.81
CA ILE A 168 -17.46 5.11 11.63
C ILE A 168 -17.38 3.65 11.19
N TYR A 169 -16.48 3.34 10.24
CA TYR A 169 -16.37 2.02 9.67
C TYR A 169 -14.96 1.74 9.10
N TYR A 170 -14.44 0.54 9.36
CA TYR A 170 -13.25 -0.01 8.75
C TYR A 170 -13.61 -1.13 7.78
N TRP A 171 -13.53 -0.82 6.48
CA TRP A 171 -13.79 -1.75 5.39
C TRP A 171 -12.56 -2.59 5.08
N ARG A 172 -12.61 -3.90 5.31
CA ARG A 172 -11.52 -4.82 5.03
C ARG A 172 -11.37 -5.05 3.53
N VAL A 173 -10.13 -4.85 3.06
CA VAL A 173 -9.73 -5.26 1.72
C VAL A 173 -9.10 -6.64 1.85
N ARG A 174 -9.72 -7.66 1.25
CA ARG A 174 -9.19 -9.04 1.27
C ARG A 174 -7.84 -9.13 0.56
N GLU A 175 -6.86 -9.72 1.24
CA GLU A 175 -5.46 -9.86 0.79
C GLU A 175 -5.05 -11.32 0.52
N GLY A 176 -6.02 -12.22 0.34
CA GLY A 176 -5.83 -13.64 0.04
C GLY A 176 -7.17 -14.35 -0.15
N GLY A 177 -7.15 -15.59 -0.65
CA GLY A 177 -8.35 -16.41 -0.89
C GLY A 177 -9.19 -16.00 -2.11
N MET A 178 -10.45 -16.44 -2.17
CA MET A 178 -11.37 -16.10 -3.26
C MET A 178 -11.58 -14.57 -3.35
N PRO A 179 -11.41 -13.96 -4.53
CA PRO A 179 -11.63 -12.53 -4.71
C PRO A 179 -13.05 -12.13 -4.31
N SER A 180 -13.19 -10.98 -3.64
CA SER A 180 -14.52 -10.42 -3.37
C SER A 180 -15.29 -10.22 -4.68
N ILE A 181 -16.62 -10.16 -4.60
CA ILE A 181 -17.48 -9.79 -5.73
C ILE A 181 -16.95 -8.54 -6.45
N THR A 182 -16.47 -7.53 -5.70
CA THR A 182 -15.92 -6.31 -6.31
C THR A 182 -14.60 -6.48 -7.06
N GLN A 183 -13.85 -7.58 -6.83
CA GLN A 183 -12.55 -7.87 -7.45
C GLN A 183 -12.65 -8.74 -8.71
N ARG A 184 -13.78 -9.43 -8.96
CA ARG A 184 -14.02 -10.29 -10.13
C ARG A 184 -14.51 -9.49 -11.35
N ALA A 185 -13.67 -8.61 -11.90
CA ALA A 185 -14.07 -7.58 -12.87
C ALA A 185 -14.42 -8.08 -14.30
N THR A 186 -14.17 -9.35 -14.61
CA THR A 186 -14.51 -10.00 -15.90
C THR A 186 -15.67 -10.99 -15.80
N ASP A 187 -16.19 -11.24 -14.59
CA ASP A 187 -17.29 -12.18 -14.36
C ASP A 187 -18.60 -11.68 -14.97
N GLY A 188 -19.27 -12.52 -15.76
CA GLY A 188 -20.48 -12.14 -16.48
C GLY A 188 -21.64 -11.75 -15.57
N LYS A 189 -21.85 -12.48 -14.46
CA LYS A 189 -22.88 -12.16 -13.48
C LYS A 189 -22.60 -10.82 -12.79
N ASN A 190 -21.35 -10.53 -12.44
CA ASN A 190 -20.93 -9.25 -11.89
C ASN A 190 -21.24 -8.07 -12.81
N ILE A 191 -20.89 -8.20 -14.10
CA ILE A 191 -21.13 -7.15 -15.10
C ILE A 191 -22.64 -6.92 -15.27
N ALA A 192 -23.41 -7.99 -15.46
CA ALA A 192 -24.87 -7.93 -15.62
C ALA A 192 -25.55 -7.32 -14.40
N ASP A 193 -25.28 -7.85 -13.20
CA ASP A 193 -25.91 -7.38 -11.95
C ASP A 193 -25.53 -5.92 -11.64
N ARG A 194 -24.31 -5.47 -11.97
CA ARG A 194 -23.89 -4.08 -11.80
C ARG A 194 -24.69 -3.12 -12.70
N ILE A 195 -24.98 -3.51 -13.94
CA ILE A 195 -25.84 -2.71 -14.82
C ILE A 195 -27.29 -2.77 -14.35
N ALA A 196 -27.79 -3.95 -13.98
CA ALA A 196 -29.14 -4.13 -13.49
C ALA A 196 -29.43 -3.28 -12.26
N THR A 197 -28.58 -3.33 -11.24
CA THR A 197 -28.69 -2.51 -10.02
C THR A 197 -28.54 -1.01 -10.31
N THR A 198 -27.67 -0.62 -11.25
CA THR A 198 -27.57 0.76 -11.73
C THR A 198 -28.90 1.22 -12.35
N ARG A 199 -29.51 0.39 -13.18
CA ARG A 199 -30.81 0.69 -13.82
C ARG A 199 -31.92 0.81 -12.79
N MET A 200 -31.99 -0.08 -11.79
CA MET A 200 -32.99 -0.03 -10.71
C MET A 200 -33.01 1.32 -9.98
N VAL A 201 -31.84 1.88 -9.66
CA VAL A 201 -31.72 3.19 -8.99
C VAL A 201 -32.09 4.34 -9.94
N SER A 202 -31.65 4.29 -11.20
CA SER A 202 -32.00 5.31 -12.20
C SER A 202 -33.52 5.37 -12.45
N GLU A 203 -34.16 4.21 -12.61
CA GLU A 203 -35.60 4.07 -12.76
C GLU A 203 -36.35 4.49 -11.48
N PHE A 204 -35.78 4.28 -10.30
CA PHE A 204 -36.37 4.78 -9.05
C PHE A 204 -36.51 6.30 -9.09
N PHE A 205 -35.45 7.04 -9.42
CA PHE A 205 -35.54 8.51 -9.53
C PHE A 205 -36.49 8.95 -10.63
N GLU A 206 -36.56 8.21 -11.74
CA GLU A 206 -37.53 8.47 -12.81
C GLU A 206 -38.98 8.32 -12.30
N ARG A 207 -39.29 7.24 -11.58
CA ARG A 207 -40.61 7.01 -10.97
C ARG A 207 -40.97 8.06 -9.92
N GLN A 208 -39.98 8.58 -9.18
CA GLN A 208 -40.17 9.67 -8.22
C GLN A 208 -40.28 11.05 -8.90
N GLY A 209 -40.06 11.16 -10.21
CA GLY A 209 -40.04 12.44 -10.93
C GLY A 209 -38.82 13.32 -10.61
N GLU A 210 -37.78 12.77 -10.01
CA GLU A 210 -36.59 13.48 -9.52
C GLU A 210 -35.50 13.58 -10.60
N ARG A 211 -35.79 14.33 -11.67
CA ARG A 211 -34.93 14.40 -12.86
C ARG A 211 -33.49 14.84 -12.56
N GLU A 212 -33.29 15.83 -11.69
CA GLU A 212 -31.94 16.32 -11.38
C GLU A 212 -31.10 15.30 -10.59
N LEU A 213 -31.74 14.52 -9.72
CA LEU A 213 -31.07 13.46 -8.96
C LEU A 213 -30.78 12.26 -9.87
N LYS A 214 -31.71 11.92 -10.77
CA LYS A 214 -31.48 10.92 -11.83
C LYS A 214 -30.25 11.29 -12.67
N ASP A 215 -30.21 12.50 -13.22
CA ASP A 215 -29.09 12.95 -14.05
C ASP A 215 -27.76 12.97 -13.26
N GLY A 216 -27.80 13.34 -11.98
CA GLY A 216 -26.64 13.29 -11.09
C GLY A 216 -26.14 11.87 -10.83
N TYR A 217 -27.06 10.92 -10.65
CA TYR A 217 -26.75 9.51 -10.44
C TYR A 217 -26.20 8.87 -11.72
N ASP A 218 -26.83 9.12 -12.88
CA ASP A 218 -26.39 8.58 -14.17
C ASP A 218 -24.98 9.07 -14.54
N ASP A 219 -24.65 10.36 -14.31
CA ASP A 219 -23.30 10.89 -14.50
C ASP A 219 -22.27 10.17 -13.61
N MET A 220 -22.62 9.95 -12.34
CA MET A 220 -21.78 9.21 -11.38
C MET A 220 -21.57 7.76 -11.82
N ALA A 221 -22.65 7.04 -12.13
CA ALA A 221 -22.64 5.64 -12.51
C ALA A 221 -21.83 5.42 -13.80
N ILE A 222 -21.95 6.31 -14.79
CA ILE A 222 -21.14 6.21 -16.01
C ILE A 222 -19.64 6.42 -15.72
N ARG A 223 -19.30 7.43 -14.91
CA ARG A 223 -17.89 7.76 -14.57
C ARG A 223 -17.21 6.71 -13.70
N HIS A 224 -17.97 5.95 -12.92
CA HIS A 224 -17.43 5.03 -11.93
C HIS A 224 -17.71 3.55 -12.23
N HIS A 225 -18.94 3.18 -12.64
CA HIS A 225 -19.31 1.79 -12.91
C HIS A 225 -19.01 1.40 -14.34
N LEU A 226 -19.59 2.14 -15.31
CA LEU A 226 -19.39 1.83 -16.73
C LEU A 226 -17.91 1.97 -17.10
N ALA A 227 -17.24 3.04 -16.63
CA ALA A 227 -15.81 3.24 -16.83
C ALA A 227 -14.92 2.13 -16.22
N LEU A 228 -15.41 1.37 -15.24
CA LEU A 228 -14.70 0.22 -14.69
C LEU A 228 -14.88 -1.01 -15.57
N ILE A 229 -16.12 -1.30 -15.99
CA ILE A 229 -16.42 -2.41 -16.91
C ILE A 229 -15.66 -2.23 -18.23
N LEU A 230 -15.63 -1.01 -18.79
CA LEU A 230 -14.92 -0.69 -20.03
C LEU A 230 -13.41 -0.99 -20.00
N LYS A 231 -12.80 -1.15 -18.81
CA LYS A 231 -11.37 -1.49 -18.68
C LYS A 231 -11.09 -2.99 -18.82
N SER A 232 -12.09 -3.83 -18.58
CA SER A 232 -11.95 -5.29 -18.52
C SER A 232 -12.84 -6.02 -19.52
N ILE A 233 -13.84 -5.36 -20.11
CA ILE A 233 -14.84 -6.03 -20.96
C ILE A 233 -14.24 -6.72 -22.19
N SER A 234 -13.15 -6.21 -22.78
CA SER A 234 -12.50 -6.90 -23.90
C SER A 234 -11.79 -8.20 -23.51
N GLN A 235 -11.62 -8.45 -22.21
CA GLN A 235 -11.06 -9.68 -21.66
C GLN A 235 -12.14 -10.68 -21.22
N ALA A 236 -13.43 -10.31 -21.28
CA ALA A 236 -14.52 -11.22 -20.96
C ALA A 236 -14.86 -12.12 -22.16
N GLU A 237 -15.55 -13.23 -21.90
CA GLU A 237 -16.01 -14.15 -22.95
C GLU A 237 -16.95 -13.44 -23.97
N PRO A 238 -16.96 -13.85 -25.25
CA PRO A 238 -17.74 -13.17 -26.28
C PRO A 238 -19.26 -13.08 -26.00
N ASP A 239 -19.84 -14.07 -25.34
CA ASP A 239 -21.24 -14.07 -24.93
C ASP A 239 -21.51 -13.01 -23.84
N VAL A 240 -20.61 -12.88 -22.86
CA VAL A 240 -20.63 -11.82 -21.84
C VAL A 240 -20.49 -10.44 -22.47
N GLN A 241 -19.62 -10.29 -23.47
CA GLN A 241 -19.46 -9.03 -24.23
C GLN A 241 -20.76 -8.59 -24.91
N GLN A 242 -21.47 -9.52 -25.56
CA GLN A 242 -22.74 -9.24 -26.23
C GLN A 242 -23.87 -8.93 -25.23
N ALA A 243 -23.94 -9.69 -24.13
CA ALA A 243 -24.88 -9.43 -23.04
C ALA A 243 -24.68 -8.03 -22.46
N PHE A 244 -23.43 -7.66 -22.17
CA PHE A 244 -23.07 -6.32 -21.73
C PHE A 244 -23.51 -5.24 -22.72
N GLY A 245 -23.26 -5.44 -24.03
CA GLY A 245 -23.67 -4.48 -25.06
C GLY A 245 -25.18 -4.23 -25.05
N THR A 246 -25.97 -5.30 -24.89
CA THR A 246 -27.43 -5.25 -24.82
C THR A 246 -27.91 -4.49 -23.58
N ASP A 247 -27.39 -4.85 -22.41
CA ASP A 247 -27.77 -4.23 -21.13
C ASP A 247 -27.34 -2.77 -21.05
N ALA A 248 -26.12 -2.46 -21.52
CA ALA A 248 -25.60 -1.10 -21.58
C ALA A 248 -26.43 -0.23 -22.53
N LYS A 249 -26.86 -0.75 -23.68
CA LYS A 249 -27.75 -0.05 -24.61
C LYS A 249 -29.09 0.28 -23.95
N ALA A 250 -29.69 -0.70 -23.26
CA ALA A 250 -30.96 -0.50 -22.57
C ALA A 250 -30.85 0.58 -21.49
N TYR A 251 -29.82 0.53 -20.65
CA TYR A 251 -29.56 1.55 -19.63
C TYR A 251 -29.30 2.93 -20.23
N LEU A 252 -28.36 3.04 -21.18
CA LEU A 252 -27.98 4.31 -21.81
C LEU A 252 -29.10 4.94 -22.64
N GLY A 253 -30.07 4.14 -23.08
CA GLY A 253 -31.31 4.62 -23.71
C GLY A 253 -32.15 5.51 -22.79
N THR A 254 -32.07 5.32 -21.47
CA THR A 254 -32.78 6.10 -20.45
C THR A 254 -32.00 7.33 -19.94
N VAL A 255 -30.72 7.45 -20.31
CA VAL A 255 -29.83 8.52 -19.86
C VAL A 255 -30.05 9.77 -20.72
N SER A 256 -30.14 10.93 -20.07
CA SER A 256 -30.38 12.19 -20.77
C SER A 256 -29.16 12.64 -21.61
N ASP A 257 -29.43 13.30 -22.74
CA ASP A 257 -28.35 13.85 -23.59
C ASP A 257 -27.52 14.91 -22.87
N GLU A 258 -28.05 15.53 -21.82
CA GLU A 258 -27.31 16.49 -21.02
C GLU A 258 -26.20 15.85 -20.20
N VAL A 259 -26.49 14.70 -19.56
CA VAL A 259 -25.48 13.90 -18.86
C VAL A 259 -24.37 13.50 -19.83
N LEU A 260 -24.75 12.91 -20.97
CA LEU A 260 -23.77 12.47 -21.98
C LEU A 260 -22.90 13.62 -22.49
N ARG A 261 -23.42 14.84 -22.59
CA ARG A 261 -22.67 16.03 -23.04
C ARG A 261 -21.58 16.46 -22.06
N LYS A 262 -21.82 16.30 -20.75
CA LYS A 262 -20.91 16.67 -19.64
C LYS A 262 -19.80 15.63 -19.38
N LEU A 263 -19.91 14.43 -19.97
CA LEU A 263 -18.92 13.38 -19.83
C LEU A 263 -17.58 13.73 -20.53
N PRO A 264 -16.44 13.22 -20.04
CA PRO A 264 -15.17 13.28 -20.74
C PRO A 264 -15.31 12.65 -22.14
N ARG A 265 -14.58 13.18 -23.14
CA ARG A 265 -14.75 12.77 -24.55
C ARG A 265 -14.67 11.25 -24.76
N HIS A 266 -13.79 10.55 -24.06
CA HIS A 266 -13.64 9.09 -24.19
C HIS A 266 -14.90 8.34 -23.73
N LEU A 267 -15.40 8.60 -22.50
CA LEU A 267 -16.64 7.99 -22.02
C LEU A 267 -17.85 8.38 -22.86
N ARG A 268 -17.93 9.63 -23.31
CA ARG A 268 -19.00 10.09 -24.18
C ARG A 268 -19.04 9.33 -25.51
N LEU A 269 -17.87 9.01 -26.08
CA LEU A 269 -17.79 8.23 -27.31
C LEU A 269 -18.22 6.78 -27.06
N SER A 270 -17.70 6.15 -26.00
CA SER A 270 -18.09 4.80 -25.61
C SER A 270 -19.59 4.68 -25.37
N CYS A 271 -20.20 5.64 -24.66
CA CYS A 271 -21.64 5.65 -24.42
C CYS A 271 -22.46 5.81 -25.72
N ARG A 272 -21.97 6.57 -26.71
CA ARG A 272 -22.67 6.68 -28.00
C ARG A 272 -22.64 5.36 -28.76
N ILE A 273 -21.45 4.76 -28.88
CA ILE A 273 -21.27 3.47 -29.56
C ILE A 273 -22.15 2.39 -28.92
N LEU A 274 -22.19 2.32 -27.58
CA LEU A 274 -23.05 1.40 -26.84
C LEU A 274 -24.55 1.71 -27.03
N ARG A 275 -24.95 2.98 -27.06
CA ARG A 275 -26.34 3.39 -27.29
C ARG A 275 -26.81 3.04 -28.71
N ASP A 276 -25.90 3.06 -29.68
CA ASP A 276 -26.15 2.64 -31.07
C ASP A 276 -26.18 1.10 -31.21
N GLY A 277 -25.71 0.37 -30.19
CA GLY A 277 -25.65 -1.10 -30.16
C GLY A 277 -24.43 -1.69 -30.88
N ALA A 278 -23.38 -0.89 -31.10
CA ALA A 278 -22.18 -1.30 -31.82
C ALA A 278 -21.07 -1.78 -30.86
N VAL A 279 -21.35 -2.77 -30.01
CA VAL A 279 -20.40 -3.25 -29.00
C VAL A 279 -19.09 -3.78 -29.62
N ASP A 280 -19.17 -4.43 -30.78
CA ASP A 280 -17.99 -4.95 -31.51
C ASP A 280 -17.04 -3.82 -31.96
N GLU A 281 -17.59 -2.67 -32.37
CA GLU A 281 -16.80 -1.48 -32.75
C GLU A 281 -16.09 -0.89 -31.52
N LEU A 282 -16.76 -0.87 -30.37
CA LEU A 282 -16.16 -0.44 -29.12
C LEU A 282 -14.99 -1.32 -28.71
N LEU A 283 -15.17 -2.64 -28.76
CA LEU A 283 -14.15 -3.63 -28.38
C LEU A 283 -12.92 -3.53 -29.29
N THR A 284 -13.13 -3.43 -30.60
CA THR A 284 -12.05 -3.19 -31.58
C THR A 284 -11.24 -1.93 -31.26
N GLY A 285 -11.89 -0.88 -30.74
CA GLY A 285 -11.24 0.37 -30.34
C GLY A 285 -10.51 0.33 -28.99
N LEU A 286 -10.79 -0.67 -28.14
CA LEU A 286 -10.17 -0.84 -26.82
C LEU A 286 -8.85 -1.65 -26.88
N ASP A 287 -8.74 -2.62 -27.80
CA ASP A 287 -7.60 -3.55 -27.86
C ASP A 287 -6.37 -3.04 -28.62
N ALA A 288 -6.46 -1.89 -29.29
CA ALA A 288 -5.35 -1.29 -30.04
C ALA A 288 -4.92 0.08 -29.47
N PRO A 289 -3.62 0.37 -29.28
CA PRO A 289 -3.15 1.75 -29.21
C PRO A 289 -3.34 2.37 -30.60
N ILE A 290 -4.50 2.95 -30.84
CA ILE A 290 -4.81 3.61 -32.12
C ILE A 290 -3.82 4.77 -32.28
N SER A 291 -2.87 4.60 -33.20
CA SER A 291 -2.12 5.73 -33.75
C SER A 291 -3.14 6.76 -34.24
N ALA A 292 -3.01 8.01 -33.80
CA ALA A 292 -3.87 9.13 -34.21
C ALA A 292 -4.00 9.30 -35.73
N SER A 293 -3.15 8.61 -36.51
CA SER A 293 -3.17 8.57 -37.98
C SER A 293 -4.21 7.63 -38.61
N LYS A 294 -4.84 6.70 -37.88
CA LYS A 294 -5.81 5.72 -38.45
C LYS A 294 -7.30 6.00 -38.14
N LEU A 295 -7.62 7.07 -37.41
CA LEU A 295 -9.00 7.53 -37.28
C LEU A 295 -9.48 8.15 -38.60
N PRO A 296 -10.71 7.85 -39.08
CA PRO A 296 -11.36 8.68 -40.08
C PRO A 296 -11.37 10.13 -39.57
N SER A 297 -10.76 11.04 -40.32
CA SER A 297 -10.59 12.42 -39.86
C SER A 297 -11.96 13.09 -39.65
N PRO A 298 -12.09 13.96 -38.63
CA PRO A 298 -11.94 15.37 -38.99
C PRO A 298 -10.68 15.97 -38.36
N ARG A 299 -9.73 16.33 -39.22
CA ARG A 299 -8.52 17.11 -38.89
C ARG A 299 -8.81 18.51 -38.29
N SER A 300 -10.07 18.89 -38.09
CA SER A 300 -10.48 20.07 -37.32
C SER A 300 -10.69 19.81 -35.82
N LEU A 301 -10.78 18.54 -35.38
CA LEU A 301 -11.00 18.15 -33.98
C LEU A 301 -9.70 17.95 -33.19
N LEU A 302 -8.57 17.73 -33.86
CA LEU A 302 -7.26 17.48 -33.23
C LEU A 302 -6.55 18.76 -32.75
N ARG A 303 -6.94 19.95 -33.23
CA ARG A 303 -6.25 21.21 -32.92
C ARG A 303 -6.67 21.89 -31.61
N LYS A 304 -7.72 21.41 -30.95
CA LYS A 304 -8.13 21.84 -29.59
C LYS A 304 -7.81 20.79 -28.51
N ILE A 305 -7.01 19.78 -28.87
CA ILE A 305 -6.56 18.71 -27.97
C ILE A 305 -5.24 19.14 -27.35
N THR A 306 -5.27 19.77 -26.18
CA THR A 306 -4.24 19.70 -25.14
C THR A 306 -4.68 20.54 -23.93
N GLU A 307 -5.66 20.07 -23.18
CA GLU A 307 -5.55 20.26 -21.72
C GLU A 307 -4.49 19.25 -21.29
N LEU A 308 -3.28 19.72 -21.00
CA LEU A 308 -2.22 18.91 -20.40
C LEU A 308 -2.32 19.12 -18.89
N PRO A 309 -2.94 18.21 -18.12
CA PRO A 309 -2.85 18.32 -16.68
C PRO A 309 -1.37 18.22 -16.29
N VAL A 310 -0.88 19.20 -15.54
CA VAL A 310 0.44 19.15 -14.91
C VAL A 310 0.27 18.62 -13.49
N ARG A 311 1.20 17.76 -13.06
CA ARG A 311 1.29 17.31 -11.68
C ARG A 311 2.44 18.05 -11.01
N ALA A 312 2.11 18.83 -9.99
CA ALA A 312 3.09 19.48 -9.13
C ALA A 312 3.21 18.67 -7.84
N ASP A 313 4.42 18.20 -7.53
CA ASP A 313 4.73 17.48 -6.31
C ASP A 313 5.54 18.38 -5.38
N LEU A 314 5.02 18.53 -4.16
CA LEU A 314 5.60 19.31 -3.09
C LEU A 314 6.75 18.52 -2.45
N GLN A 315 7.91 19.15 -2.33
CA GLN A 315 9.12 18.57 -1.74
C GLN A 315 9.55 19.28 -0.46
N ALA A 316 9.31 20.59 -0.33
CA ALA A 316 9.52 21.25 0.94
C ALA A 316 8.53 22.40 1.15
N VAL A 317 8.14 22.56 2.40
CA VAL A 317 7.48 23.76 2.91
C VAL A 317 8.27 24.12 4.15
N VAL A 318 8.99 25.24 4.12
CA VAL A 318 9.87 25.65 5.21
C VAL A 318 9.78 27.15 5.43
N TRP A 319 9.88 27.58 6.69
CA TRP A 319 10.00 28.98 7.02
C TRP A 319 11.45 29.44 6.89
N GLU A 320 11.69 30.46 6.08
CA GLU A 320 13.01 31.08 5.86
C GLU A 320 12.86 32.59 6.00
N ASP A 321 13.53 33.18 6.99
CA ASP A 321 13.52 34.63 7.26
C ASP A 321 12.10 35.25 7.30
N GLY A 322 11.15 34.56 7.94
CA GLY A 322 9.76 35.01 8.07
C GLY A 322 8.91 34.84 6.79
N ARG A 323 9.43 34.18 5.75
CA ARG A 323 8.71 33.84 4.52
C ARG A 323 8.51 32.34 4.41
N LEU A 324 7.41 31.92 3.78
CA LEU A 324 7.13 30.51 3.55
C LEU A 324 7.71 30.09 2.20
N ALA A 325 8.83 29.36 2.23
CA ALA A 325 9.45 28.76 1.05
C ALA A 325 8.74 27.48 0.66
N ILE A 326 8.18 27.46 -0.54
CA ILE A 326 7.46 26.33 -1.12
C ILE A 326 8.29 25.80 -2.29
N ARG A 327 8.85 24.60 -2.11
CA ARG A 327 9.73 23.94 -3.08
C ARG A 327 9.11 22.65 -3.58
N GLY A 328 9.33 22.35 -4.85
CA GLY A 328 8.82 21.12 -5.43
C GLY A 328 9.29 20.88 -6.85
N SER A 329 8.67 19.90 -7.49
CA SER A 329 8.89 19.59 -8.89
C SER A 329 7.57 19.54 -9.64
N VAL A 330 7.57 19.95 -10.91
CA VAL A 330 6.40 19.83 -11.78
C VAL A 330 6.73 19.00 -13.01
N ALA A 331 5.77 18.18 -13.44
CA ALA A 331 5.88 17.29 -14.59
C ALA A 331 4.54 17.21 -15.34
N PRO A 332 4.54 17.01 -16.67
CA PRO A 332 3.34 16.67 -17.43
C PRO A 332 2.78 15.33 -16.96
N THR A 333 1.45 15.13 -17.06
CA THR A 333 0.83 13.84 -16.72
C THR A 333 0.87 12.81 -17.86
N SER A 334 1.25 13.22 -19.08
CA SER A 334 1.37 12.34 -20.26
C SER A 334 2.82 12.17 -20.73
N PRO A 335 3.26 10.95 -21.10
CA PRO A 335 4.62 10.66 -21.58
C PRO A 335 4.89 11.09 -23.03
N SER A 336 3.91 11.63 -23.76
CA SER A 336 4.03 11.99 -25.18
C SER A 336 4.79 13.30 -25.45
N HIS A 337 5.57 13.81 -24.49
CA HIS A 337 6.31 15.07 -24.63
C HIS A 337 7.80 14.83 -24.88
N PRO A 338 8.48 15.63 -25.72
CA PRO A 338 9.92 15.54 -25.95
C PRO A 338 10.73 15.56 -24.65
N ALA A 339 11.90 14.90 -24.68
CA ALA A 339 12.90 14.85 -23.61
C ALA A 339 13.46 16.22 -23.16
N THR A 340 12.94 17.32 -23.71
CA THR A 340 13.35 18.71 -23.51
C THR A 340 12.17 19.62 -23.11
N TRP A 341 11.26 19.13 -22.26
CA TRP A 341 10.21 20.00 -21.70
C TRP A 341 10.82 21.03 -20.75
N ASN A 342 10.86 22.29 -21.20
CA ASN A 342 11.31 23.43 -20.41
C ASN A 342 10.27 24.56 -20.49
N PRO A 343 9.27 24.58 -19.57
CA PRO A 343 8.29 25.66 -19.51
C PRO A 343 8.96 27.03 -19.41
N SER A 344 8.44 28.00 -20.17
CA SER A 344 8.97 29.36 -20.23
C SER A 344 8.69 30.17 -18.96
N SER A 345 7.65 29.81 -18.19
CA SER A 345 7.32 30.45 -16.92
C SER A 345 6.46 29.54 -16.04
N ARG A 346 6.71 29.57 -14.72
CA ARG A 346 5.82 29.00 -13.70
C ARG A 346 5.42 30.10 -12.73
N VAL A 347 4.16 30.08 -12.31
CA VAL A 347 3.61 31.06 -11.38
C VAL A 347 2.79 30.31 -10.34
N MET A 348 3.03 30.58 -9.06
CA MET A 348 2.19 30.06 -7.99
C MET A 348 0.96 30.95 -7.84
N TRP A 349 -0.21 30.32 -7.87
CA TRP A 349 -1.53 30.96 -7.82
C TRP A 349 -2.16 30.63 -6.49
N MET A 350 -2.65 31.65 -5.80
CA MET A 350 -3.36 31.51 -4.54
C MET A 350 -4.74 32.14 -4.66
N ARG A 351 -5.77 31.43 -4.19
CA ARG A 351 -7.15 31.94 -4.20
C ARG A 351 -7.83 31.76 -2.85
N ASN A 352 -8.36 32.83 -2.29
CA ASN A 352 -9.12 32.80 -1.05
C ASN A 352 -10.52 32.21 -1.30
N SER A 353 -10.94 31.27 -0.45
CA SER A 353 -12.23 30.59 -0.58
C SER A 353 -13.43 31.50 -0.30
N LYS A 354 -13.30 32.40 0.68
CA LYS A 354 -14.37 33.28 1.18
C LYS A 354 -14.46 34.55 0.34
N THR A 355 -13.38 35.32 0.26
CA THR A 355 -13.38 36.63 -0.43
C THR A 355 -13.19 36.53 -1.93
N ARG A 356 -12.79 35.34 -2.43
CA ARG A 356 -12.39 35.12 -3.83
C ARG A 356 -11.16 35.93 -4.25
N ALA A 357 -10.48 36.61 -3.33
CA ALA A 357 -9.22 37.32 -3.56
C ALA A 357 -8.16 36.40 -4.17
N PHE A 358 -7.26 36.99 -4.96
CA PHE A 358 -6.34 36.25 -5.81
C PHE A 358 -4.94 36.84 -5.76
N GLN A 359 -3.94 35.99 -5.49
CA GLN A 359 -2.54 36.38 -5.43
C GLN A 359 -1.69 35.54 -6.38
N ARG A 360 -0.71 36.18 -7.03
CA ARG A 360 0.31 35.52 -7.87
C ARG A 360 1.67 35.72 -7.26
N LEU A 361 2.47 34.66 -7.23
CA LEU A 361 3.84 34.69 -6.75
C LEU A 361 4.78 34.20 -7.86
N PRO A 362 5.79 34.99 -8.25
CA PRO A 362 6.83 34.52 -9.16
C PRO A 362 7.61 33.39 -8.47
N SER A 363 7.94 32.34 -9.21
CA SER A 363 8.81 31.26 -8.71
C SER A 363 10.19 31.36 -9.35
N THR A 364 11.26 31.31 -8.56
CA THR A 364 12.62 31.11 -9.05
C THR A 364 12.76 29.68 -9.57
N THR A 365 13.49 29.52 -10.68
CA THR A 365 13.71 28.19 -11.27
C THR A 365 15.19 27.93 -11.38
N THR A 366 15.63 26.79 -10.85
CA THR A 366 16.84 26.13 -11.32
C THR A 366 16.37 24.98 -12.20
N ALA A 367 16.71 24.99 -13.49
CA ALA A 367 16.42 23.86 -14.36
C ALA A 367 17.32 22.68 -13.95
N ARG A 368 16.88 21.90 -12.97
CA ARG A 368 17.45 20.58 -12.69
C ARG A 368 16.52 19.55 -13.31
N VAL A 369 16.98 18.93 -14.38
CA VAL A 369 16.31 17.77 -14.96
C VAL A 369 16.50 16.63 -13.98
N ARG A 370 15.46 16.32 -13.19
CA ARG A 370 15.41 15.05 -12.46
C ARG A 370 14.50 14.09 -13.19
N PRO A 371 14.99 12.88 -13.52
CA PRO A 371 14.13 11.80 -13.97
C PRO A 371 13.26 11.39 -12.78
N ARG A 372 11.95 11.52 -12.91
CA ARG A 372 11.02 10.96 -11.93
C ARG A 372 10.66 9.54 -12.32
N ARG A 373 10.85 8.58 -11.41
CA ARG A 373 10.14 7.29 -11.48
C ARG A 373 8.70 7.53 -11.03
N LEU A 374 7.75 7.33 -11.94
CA LEU A 374 6.36 7.14 -11.54
C LEU A 374 6.25 5.79 -10.83
N ASP A 375 5.54 5.78 -9.70
CA ASP A 375 5.24 4.62 -8.85
C ASP A 375 5.20 3.31 -9.65
N GLY A 376 6.22 2.47 -9.44
CA GLY A 376 6.31 1.11 -9.97
C GLY A 376 6.57 0.94 -11.47
N LYS A 377 6.72 2.01 -12.27
CA LYS A 377 7.00 1.92 -13.73
C LYS A 377 8.49 2.20 -14.04
N PRO A 378 9.33 1.21 -14.36
CA PRO A 378 10.78 1.39 -14.54
C PRO A 378 11.20 2.25 -15.73
N ASP A 379 10.34 2.44 -16.74
CA ASP A 379 10.75 2.93 -18.07
C ASP A 379 10.08 4.21 -18.57
N ARG A 380 9.29 4.88 -17.74
CA ARG A 380 8.64 6.14 -18.15
C ARG A 380 9.21 7.30 -17.35
N HIS A 381 10.33 7.83 -17.83
CA HIS A 381 10.95 9.04 -17.30
C HIS A 381 10.18 10.26 -17.78
N ILE A 382 9.53 10.96 -16.85
CA ILE A 382 8.99 12.29 -17.12
C ILE A 382 10.03 13.30 -16.69
N VAL A 383 10.40 14.20 -17.60
CA VAL A 383 11.26 15.36 -17.30
C VAL A 383 10.50 16.24 -16.33
N SER A 384 10.97 16.31 -15.10
CA SER A 384 10.45 17.23 -14.09
C SER A 384 11.32 18.48 -14.04
N THR A 385 10.71 19.62 -13.76
CA THR A 385 11.45 20.85 -13.42
C THR A 385 11.21 21.21 -11.97
N GLU A 386 12.27 21.51 -11.24
CA GLU A 386 12.19 22.06 -9.88
C GLU A 386 11.63 23.50 -9.90
N PHE A 387 10.87 23.85 -8.87
CA PHE A 387 10.38 25.19 -8.64
C PHE A 387 10.58 25.56 -7.17
N GLU A 388 10.79 26.85 -6.94
CA GLU A 388 10.81 27.45 -5.63
C GLU A 388 10.00 28.74 -5.65
N ALA A 389 9.09 28.89 -4.69
CA ALA A 389 8.32 30.11 -4.50
C ALA A 389 8.39 30.55 -3.05
N LEU A 390 8.75 31.82 -2.82
CA LEU A 390 8.76 32.44 -1.50
C LEU A 390 7.47 33.24 -1.32
N LEU A 391 6.61 32.77 -0.42
CA LEU A 391 5.42 33.51 0.01
C LEU A 391 5.80 34.44 1.16
N ASP A 392 5.80 35.73 0.88
CA ASP A 392 5.75 36.76 1.92
C ASP A 392 4.31 36.86 2.43
N PRO A 393 4.04 36.60 3.73
CA PRO A 393 2.69 36.61 4.26
C PRO A 393 1.95 37.92 3.98
N ALA A 394 2.63 39.07 4.01
CA ALA A 394 2.02 40.39 3.85
C ALA A 394 1.25 40.53 2.52
N LYS A 395 1.59 39.72 1.50
CA LYS A 395 0.87 39.67 0.22
C LYS A 395 -0.54 39.07 0.30
N LEU A 396 -0.92 38.48 1.44
CA LEU A 396 -2.26 37.94 1.66
C LEU A 396 -3.17 38.92 2.42
N GLN A 397 -2.66 40.10 2.80
CA GLN A 397 -3.49 41.17 3.33
C GLN A 397 -4.45 41.70 2.26
N GLN A 398 -5.68 42.05 2.68
CA GLN A 398 -6.65 42.77 1.86
C GLN A 398 -6.74 44.20 2.41
N ASP A 399 -6.44 45.18 1.56
CA ASP A 399 -6.40 46.61 1.90
C ASP A 399 -5.54 46.91 3.15
N GLY A 400 -4.43 46.18 3.32
CA GLY A 400 -3.50 46.32 4.45
C GLY A 400 -3.96 45.67 5.76
N THR A 401 -5.07 44.91 5.74
CA THR A 401 -5.61 44.20 6.91
C THR A 401 -5.61 42.69 6.71
N TRP A 402 -5.51 41.95 7.82
CA TRP A 402 -5.66 40.50 7.81
C TRP A 402 -7.13 40.11 7.89
N GLU A 403 -7.50 39.12 7.09
CA GLU A 403 -8.83 38.52 7.12
C GLU A 403 -8.73 37.00 7.24
N GLU A 404 -9.61 36.41 8.04
CA GLU A 404 -9.71 34.96 8.15
C GLU A 404 -10.14 34.33 6.82
N GLY A 405 -9.45 33.27 6.43
CA GLY A 405 -9.76 32.57 5.19
C GLY A 405 -8.78 31.47 4.83
N VAL A 406 -9.22 30.61 3.91
CA VAL A 406 -8.39 29.54 3.36
C VAL A 406 -7.94 29.93 1.96
N TRP A 407 -6.64 29.92 1.73
CA TRP A 407 -6.00 30.14 0.45
C TRP A 407 -5.64 28.81 -0.19
N HIS A 408 -6.30 28.50 -1.32
CA HIS A 408 -5.95 27.35 -2.15
C HIS A 408 -4.72 27.66 -2.97
N VAL A 409 -3.70 26.79 -2.89
CA VAL A 409 -2.43 26.97 -3.60
C VAL A 409 -2.35 26.03 -4.80
N ALA A 410 -2.03 26.58 -5.96
CA ALA A 410 -1.84 25.82 -7.20
C ALA A 410 -0.62 26.34 -7.96
N LEU A 411 0.04 25.44 -8.70
CA LEU A 411 1.11 25.82 -9.61
C LEU A 411 0.53 25.95 -11.02
N GLY A 412 0.71 27.12 -11.62
CA GLY A 412 0.45 27.37 -13.04
C GLY A 412 1.74 27.22 -13.85
N VAL A 413 1.71 26.42 -14.91
CA VAL A 413 2.79 26.23 -15.87
C VAL A 413 2.36 26.82 -17.20
N ILE A 414 3.20 27.67 -17.78
CA ILE A 414 2.97 28.28 -19.09
C ILE A 414 4.00 27.72 -20.07
N ASP A 415 3.52 27.15 -21.17
CA ASP A 415 4.34 26.67 -22.28
C ASP A 415 3.74 27.09 -23.64
N GLN A 416 4.31 26.58 -24.74
CA GLN A 416 3.86 26.89 -26.10
C GLN A 416 2.41 26.41 -26.39
N LEU A 417 1.84 25.54 -25.55
CA LEU A 417 0.51 24.97 -25.71
C LEU A 417 -0.55 25.65 -24.84
N GLY A 418 -0.16 26.51 -23.89
CA GLY A 418 -1.08 27.31 -23.09
C GLY A 418 -0.74 27.36 -21.59
N VAL A 419 -1.76 27.65 -20.78
CA VAL A 419 -1.65 27.71 -19.31
C VAL A 419 -2.24 26.44 -18.70
N HIS A 420 -1.40 25.67 -18.02
CA HIS A 420 -1.77 24.44 -17.34
C HIS A 420 -1.70 24.64 -15.83
N LYS A 421 -2.67 24.13 -15.06
CA LYS A 421 -2.69 24.28 -13.60
C LYS A 421 -2.79 22.93 -12.92
N GLY A 422 -1.99 22.74 -11.88
CA GLY A 422 -2.03 21.58 -11.01
C GLY A 422 -2.09 22.00 -9.55
N GLY A 423 -2.98 21.38 -8.77
CA GLY A 423 -2.89 21.46 -7.32
C GLY A 423 -1.58 20.82 -6.86
N MET A 424 -0.89 21.44 -5.90
CA MET A 424 0.38 20.94 -5.40
C MET A 424 0.11 19.82 -4.40
N ALA A 425 0.41 18.58 -4.81
CA ALA A 425 0.23 17.41 -3.97
C ALA A 425 1.51 17.16 -3.17
N ALA A 426 1.40 16.94 -1.86
CA ALA A 426 2.44 16.30 -1.08
C ALA A 426 2.59 14.87 -1.60
N GLY A 427 3.71 14.58 -2.26
CA GLY A 427 4.02 13.23 -2.70
C GLY A 427 4.26 12.30 -1.51
N SER A 428 4.23 10.99 -1.75
CA SER A 428 4.60 9.95 -0.78
C SER A 428 6.09 9.96 -0.39
N GLY A 429 6.91 10.85 -1.00
CA GLY A 429 8.36 10.84 -0.90
C GLY A 429 8.97 12.11 -0.30
N LEU A 430 9.81 11.89 0.73
CA LEU A 430 11.07 12.59 1.01
C LEU A 430 11.10 14.11 1.30
N GLY A 431 9.96 14.79 1.45
CA GLY A 431 9.98 16.21 1.77
C GLY A 431 10.18 16.58 3.25
N THR A 432 10.70 17.79 3.51
CA THR A 432 10.64 18.48 4.82
C THR A 432 9.44 19.41 4.80
N LEU A 433 8.42 19.13 5.59
CA LEU A 433 7.20 19.91 5.65
C LEU A 433 7.09 20.51 7.05
N ASP A 434 7.66 21.69 7.23
CA ASP A 434 7.38 22.56 8.38
C ASP A 434 5.99 23.18 8.16
N LEU A 435 5.01 22.56 8.82
CA LEU A 435 3.61 23.00 8.80
C LEU A 435 3.27 23.79 10.07
N GLU A 436 4.27 24.23 10.84
CA GLU A 436 4.01 24.99 12.06
C GLU A 436 3.38 26.35 11.72
N PRO A 437 2.33 26.76 12.47
CA PRO A 437 1.77 28.10 12.39
C PRO A 437 2.81 29.19 12.66
N ARG A 438 2.69 30.33 11.99
CA ARG A 438 3.39 31.57 12.38
C ARG A 438 2.42 32.69 12.63
N TRP A 439 2.61 33.37 13.76
CA TRP A 439 1.92 34.61 14.05
C TRP A 439 2.31 35.69 13.05
N LEU A 440 1.30 36.37 12.52
CA LEU A 440 1.41 37.48 11.58
C LEU A 440 1.38 38.81 12.31
N ASP A 441 0.62 38.86 13.41
CA ASP A 441 0.56 39.90 14.43
C ASP A 441 0.04 39.27 15.74
N ASP A 442 -0.35 40.09 16.72
CA ASP A 442 -0.86 39.64 18.03
C ASP A 442 -2.20 38.89 17.98
N ARG A 443 -2.87 38.84 16.82
CA ARG A 443 -4.23 38.28 16.66
C ARG A 443 -4.33 37.24 15.55
N PHE A 444 -3.61 37.42 14.46
CA PHE A 444 -3.69 36.58 13.27
C PHE A 444 -2.45 35.70 13.13
N ARG A 445 -2.67 34.49 12.64
CA ARG A 445 -1.58 33.59 12.27
C ARG A 445 -1.83 32.96 10.91
N MET A 446 -0.73 32.62 10.23
CA MET A 446 -0.73 31.84 9.02
C MET A 446 -0.40 30.38 9.32
N VAL A 447 -1.24 29.48 8.84
CA VAL A 447 -1.17 28.04 9.09
C VAL A 447 -1.08 27.30 7.75
N PRO A 448 0.09 26.77 7.38
CA PRO A 448 0.21 25.84 6.26
C PRO A 448 -0.49 24.52 6.61
N VAL A 449 -1.42 24.04 5.77
CA VAL A 449 -2.15 22.79 6.03
C VAL A 449 -2.20 21.89 4.79
N LEU A 450 -2.13 20.58 5.00
CA LEU A 450 -2.39 19.59 3.95
C LEU A 450 -3.83 19.10 4.04
N SER A 451 -4.63 19.34 2.99
CA SER A 451 -5.99 18.85 2.88
C SER A 451 -6.16 18.03 1.61
N GLY A 452 -6.62 16.78 1.74
CA GLY A 452 -6.67 15.83 0.62
C GLY A 452 -5.31 15.61 -0.05
N GLY A 453 -4.22 15.71 0.73
CA GLY A 453 -2.84 15.63 0.24
C GLY A 453 -2.36 16.88 -0.52
N ARG A 454 -3.10 18.00 -0.51
CA ARG A 454 -2.71 19.24 -1.20
C ARG A 454 -2.43 20.36 -0.20
N LEU A 455 -1.45 21.21 -0.53
CA LEU A 455 -1.11 22.38 0.29
C LEU A 455 -2.19 23.48 0.19
N LEU A 456 -2.68 23.91 1.35
CA LEU A 456 -3.48 25.11 1.55
C LEU A 456 -2.76 26.00 2.58
N VAL A 457 -3.10 27.29 2.58
CA VAL A 457 -2.63 28.24 3.60
C VAL A 457 -3.86 28.85 4.26
N LYS A 458 -4.04 28.62 5.56
CA LYS A 458 -5.14 29.20 6.34
C LYS A 458 -4.64 30.43 7.08
N ILE A 459 -5.39 31.52 7.06
CA ILE A 459 -5.25 32.63 8.01
C ILE A 459 -6.42 32.49 8.99
N ASP A 460 -6.11 32.37 10.28
CA ASP A 460 -7.12 32.34 11.35
C ASP A 460 -6.76 33.27 12.51
N ARG A 461 -7.79 33.62 13.31
CA ARG A 461 -7.70 34.49 14.48
C ARG A 461 -8.18 33.73 15.73
N PRO A 462 -7.31 32.89 16.34
CA PRO A 462 -7.68 32.18 17.55
C PRO A 462 -7.87 33.16 18.72
N THR A 463 -9.02 33.11 19.37
CA THR A 463 -9.36 34.00 20.50
C THR A 463 -9.27 33.31 21.86
N VAL A 464 -9.21 31.98 21.91
CA VAL A 464 -9.12 31.23 23.17
C VAL A 464 -7.78 30.49 23.19
N VAL A 465 -6.95 30.80 24.18
CA VAL A 465 -5.59 30.25 24.32
C VAL A 465 -5.49 29.48 25.64
N LEU A 466 -5.11 28.21 25.54
CA LEU A 466 -4.76 27.36 26.67
C LEU A 466 -3.33 27.69 27.12
N LEU A 467 -3.19 28.04 28.40
CA LEU A 467 -1.94 28.40 29.07
C LEU A 467 -1.36 27.26 29.91
N GLY A 468 -2.14 26.22 30.18
CA GLY A 468 -1.65 25.03 30.85
C GLY A 468 -2.67 23.90 30.85
N CYS A 469 -2.17 22.66 30.81
CA CYS A 469 -2.96 21.46 31.08
C CYS A 469 -2.14 20.46 31.89
N GLU A 470 -2.75 19.88 32.91
CA GLU A 470 -2.13 18.85 33.75
C GLU A 470 -3.18 17.85 34.24
N PHE A 471 -2.77 16.61 34.45
CA PHE A 471 -3.56 15.66 35.24
C PHE A 471 -3.01 15.64 36.66
N ALA A 472 -3.83 16.00 37.65
CA ALA A 472 -3.45 16.05 39.05
C ALA A 472 -4.62 15.59 39.92
N ASN A 473 -4.35 14.79 40.96
CA ASN A 473 -5.35 14.31 41.92
C ASN A 473 -6.60 13.65 41.29
N GLY A 474 -6.44 12.98 40.15
CA GLY A 474 -7.56 12.35 39.42
C GLY A 474 -8.40 13.31 38.57
N GLU A 475 -7.97 14.55 38.40
CA GLU A 475 -8.63 15.57 37.59
C GLU A 475 -7.73 16.04 36.44
N LEU A 476 -8.33 16.38 35.30
CA LEU A 476 -7.73 17.20 34.26
C LEU A 476 -7.96 18.67 34.61
N VAL A 477 -6.88 19.40 34.84
CA VAL A 477 -6.89 20.84 35.07
C VAL A 477 -6.52 21.57 33.78
N LEU A 478 -7.42 22.39 33.25
CA LEU A 478 -7.20 23.26 32.09
C LEU A 478 -7.19 24.72 32.53
N ARG A 479 -6.17 25.47 32.12
CA ARG A 479 -6.05 26.91 32.38
C ARG A 479 -5.93 27.66 31.06
N GLY A 480 -6.70 28.72 30.86
CA GLY A 480 -6.66 29.47 29.61
C GLY A 480 -7.17 30.90 29.71
N GLU A 481 -7.02 31.61 28.61
CA GLU A 481 -7.44 33.00 28.43
C GLU A 481 -8.26 33.17 27.15
N ILE A 482 -9.15 34.16 27.18
CA ILE A 482 -9.96 34.62 26.07
C ILE A 482 -9.48 36.03 25.72
N HIS A 483 -8.91 36.19 24.52
CA HIS A 483 -8.48 37.46 23.94
C HIS A 483 -9.54 38.04 22.99
N ASP A 484 -10.76 38.20 23.52
CA ASP A 484 -11.85 38.89 22.85
C ASP A 484 -12.74 39.58 23.89
N LYS A 485 -13.65 40.45 23.46
CA LYS A 485 -14.62 41.07 24.36
C LYS A 485 -15.66 40.03 24.77
N VAL A 486 -15.74 39.76 26.07
CA VAL A 486 -16.70 38.80 26.65
C VAL A 486 -17.55 39.51 27.69
N ALA A 487 -18.87 39.38 27.57
CA ALA A 487 -19.86 39.91 28.50
C ALA A 487 -20.29 38.85 29.54
N ALA A 488 -20.23 37.57 29.19
CA ALA A 488 -20.58 36.49 30.10
C ALA A 488 -19.64 36.39 31.32
N GLU A 489 -20.21 36.09 32.48
CA GLU A 489 -19.45 35.76 33.71
C GLU A 489 -19.04 34.29 33.79
N THR A 490 -19.69 33.44 32.99
CA THR A 490 -19.48 31.99 32.91
C THR A 490 -19.36 31.56 31.45
N ALA A 491 -18.55 30.55 31.19
CA ALA A 491 -18.48 29.86 29.90
C ALA A 491 -18.76 28.37 30.07
N GLN A 492 -18.96 27.66 28.97
CA GLN A 492 -19.17 26.22 28.96
C GLN A 492 -18.05 25.55 28.15
N LEU A 493 -17.23 24.73 28.80
CA LEU A 493 -16.35 23.79 28.12
C LEU A 493 -17.15 22.59 27.65
N THR A 494 -16.92 22.18 26.42
CA THR A 494 -17.59 21.05 25.81
C THR A 494 -16.60 20.09 25.17
N PHE A 495 -16.89 18.80 25.30
CA PHE A 495 -16.07 17.71 24.77
C PHE A 495 -16.93 16.90 23.82
N GLY A 496 -16.55 16.78 22.55
CA GLY A 496 -17.35 16.02 21.58
C GLY A 496 -16.54 15.51 20.40
N ARG A 497 -16.92 14.36 19.83
CA ARG A 497 -16.29 13.80 18.61
C ARG A 497 -16.67 14.55 17.33
N THR A 498 -17.70 15.38 17.41
CA THR A 498 -18.19 16.20 16.31
C THR A 498 -18.52 17.58 16.86
N ARG A 499 -18.07 18.63 16.16
CA ARG A 499 -18.32 20.02 16.55
C ARG A 499 -19.81 20.28 16.72
N GLY A 500 -20.17 20.98 17.78
CA GLY A 500 -21.57 21.26 18.12
C GLY A 500 -22.39 20.03 18.53
N ASN A 501 -21.75 18.89 18.79
CA ASN A 501 -22.38 17.70 19.36
C ASN A 501 -21.57 17.16 20.56
N PRO A 502 -21.69 17.82 21.73
CA PRO A 502 -20.87 17.49 22.88
C PRO A 502 -21.39 16.25 23.61
N ALA A 503 -20.46 15.35 23.94
CA ALA A 503 -20.67 14.19 24.81
C ALA A 503 -20.56 14.55 26.30
N HIS A 504 -19.78 15.58 26.65
CA HIS A 504 -19.62 16.06 28.02
C HIS A 504 -19.53 17.58 28.07
N ARG A 505 -19.97 18.18 29.17
CA ARG A 505 -20.04 19.64 29.36
C ARG A 505 -19.65 20.01 30.78
N VAL A 506 -18.89 21.08 30.92
CA VAL A 506 -18.47 21.62 32.21
C VAL A 506 -18.64 23.13 32.18
N GLU A 507 -19.34 23.67 33.17
CA GLU A 507 -19.47 25.11 33.36
C GLU A 507 -18.22 25.64 34.05
N VAL A 508 -17.68 26.77 33.57
CA VAL A 508 -16.46 27.38 34.09
C VAL A 508 -16.69 28.86 34.35
N ALA A 509 -16.21 29.33 35.50
CA ALA A 509 -16.24 30.76 35.82
C ALA A 509 -15.17 31.49 34.99
N LEU A 510 -15.52 32.69 34.52
CA LEU A 510 -14.59 33.58 33.85
C LEU A 510 -14.12 34.66 34.82
N GLU A 511 -12.82 34.78 35.00
CA GLU A 511 -12.21 35.76 35.92
C GLU A 511 -11.56 36.92 35.15
N GLY A 512 -11.59 38.12 35.74
CA GLY A 512 -10.99 39.34 35.20
C GLY A 512 -11.99 40.33 34.59
N SER A 513 -11.49 41.47 34.11
CA SER A 513 -12.29 42.55 33.52
C SER A 513 -11.55 43.22 32.36
N GLY A 514 -12.24 43.50 31.24
CA GLY A 514 -11.66 44.20 30.08
C GLY A 514 -11.63 43.34 28.81
N ASP A 515 -10.61 43.56 27.96
CA ASP A 515 -10.45 42.89 26.66
C ASP A 515 -9.80 41.48 26.76
N ALA A 516 -9.52 40.99 27.98
CA ALA A 516 -9.04 39.63 28.24
C ALA A 516 -9.69 39.05 29.52
N ARG A 517 -10.18 37.80 29.44
CA ARG A 517 -10.76 37.04 30.56
C ARG A 517 -10.02 35.71 30.70
N SER A 518 -9.86 35.22 31.92
CA SER A 518 -9.19 33.94 32.19
C SER A 518 -10.18 32.89 32.70
N PHE A 519 -9.85 31.61 32.56
CA PHE A 519 -10.63 30.50 33.12
C PHE A 519 -9.72 29.39 33.65
N THR A 520 -10.18 28.71 34.69
CA THR A 520 -9.60 27.45 35.17
C THR A 520 -10.71 26.42 35.31
N ALA A 521 -10.51 25.23 34.74
CA ALA A 521 -11.45 24.11 34.81
C ALA A 521 -10.77 22.90 35.41
N ALA A 522 -11.34 22.33 36.47
CA ALA A 522 -10.95 21.04 37.02
C ALA A 522 -12.04 20.02 36.69
N ILE A 523 -11.67 18.93 36.01
CA ILE A 523 -12.62 17.99 35.42
C ILE A 523 -12.20 16.57 35.81
N GLY A 524 -13.10 15.78 36.37
CA GLY A 524 -12.79 14.40 36.77
C GLY A 524 -12.27 13.57 35.58
N ALA A 525 -11.07 12.98 35.71
CA ALA A 525 -10.50 12.14 34.65
C ALA A 525 -11.38 10.92 34.37
N ARG A 526 -12.06 10.39 35.40
CA ARG A 526 -13.02 9.30 35.24
C ARG A 526 -14.27 9.73 34.47
N ASP A 527 -14.82 10.91 34.75
CA ASP A 527 -15.96 11.45 34.00
C ASP A 527 -15.63 11.62 32.51
N LEU A 528 -14.41 12.06 32.21
CA LEU A 528 -13.91 12.17 30.84
C LEU A 528 -13.78 10.79 30.17
N ALA A 529 -13.23 9.79 30.85
CA ALA A 529 -13.15 8.42 30.33
C ALA A 529 -14.55 7.82 30.07
N ASP A 530 -15.51 8.05 30.97
CA ASP A 530 -16.89 7.59 30.82
C ASP A 530 -17.61 8.30 29.65
N ALA A 531 -17.25 9.55 29.36
CA ALA A 531 -17.74 10.26 28.19
C ALA A 531 -17.28 9.62 26.86
N PHE A 532 -16.13 8.95 26.84
CA PHE A 532 -15.74 8.12 25.69
C PHE A 532 -16.62 6.87 25.57
N GLY A 533 -17.05 6.28 26.69
CA GLY A 533 -17.91 5.09 26.69
C GLY A 533 -17.15 3.81 26.34
N GLY A 534 -15.95 3.67 26.89
CA GLY A 534 -15.01 2.59 26.62
C GLY A 534 -13.95 2.96 25.59
N VAL A 535 -12.95 2.09 25.42
CA VAL A 535 -11.85 2.24 24.46
C VAL A 535 -11.55 0.90 23.81
N ALA A 536 -11.02 0.90 22.58
CA ALA A 536 -10.66 -0.30 21.86
C ALA A 536 -9.36 -0.12 21.08
N ILE A 537 -8.62 -1.22 20.88
CA ILE A 537 -7.40 -1.23 20.07
C ILE A 537 -7.79 -0.97 18.61
N ALA A 538 -7.24 0.11 18.04
CA ALA A 538 -7.42 0.42 16.64
C ALA A 538 -6.44 -0.38 15.77
N PRO A 539 -6.80 -0.75 14.52
CA PRO A 539 -5.85 -1.36 13.60
C PRO A 539 -4.69 -0.41 13.25
N ILE A 540 -3.62 -0.92 12.66
CA ILE A 540 -2.49 -0.11 12.13
C ILE A 540 -3.02 1.02 11.24
N GLY A 541 -2.56 2.26 11.46
CA GLY A 541 -3.06 3.45 10.75
C GLY A 541 -4.54 3.78 10.99
N GLY A 542 -5.19 3.12 11.95
CA GLY A 542 -6.53 3.41 12.45
C GLY A 542 -6.61 4.75 13.17
N ILE A 543 -7.84 5.13 13.53
CA ILE A 543 -8.16 6.39 14.20
C ILE A 543 -8.14 6.16 15.71
N THR A 544 -7.26 6.87 16.42
CA THR A 544 -7.38 7.07 17.87
C THR A 544 -8.64 7.87 18.15
N ASP A 545 -9.45 7.43 19.11
CA ASP A 545 -10.68 8.14 19.48
C ASP A 545 -10.36 9.49 20.14
N ARG A 546 -10.98 10.55 19.63
CA ARG A 546 -10.66 11.93 19.98
C ARG A 546 -11.90 12.80 20.05
N MET A 547 -11.90 13.68 21.04
CA MET A 547 -12.86 14.76 21.21
C MET A 547 -12.21 16.12 20.94
N TYR A 548 -12.96 16.97 20.25
CA TYR A 548 -12.75 18.41 20.26
C TYR A 548 -13.00 18.94 21.68
N ILE A 549 -12.22 19.92 22.10
CA ILE A 549 -12.51 20.73 23.28
C ILE A 549 -12.87 22.12 22.77
N GLU A 550 -14.10 22.56 23.04
CA GLU A 550 -14.61 23.86 22.60
C GLU A 550 -15.11 24.64 23.84
N LEU A 551 -14.82 25.93 23.89
CA LEU A 551 -15.34 26.87 24.88
C LEU A 551 -16.47 27.68 24.26
N SER A 552 -17.64 27.66 24.88
CA SER A 552 -18.80 28.44 24.46
C SER A 552 -19.12 29.57 25.45
N TYR A 553 -19.31 30.78 24.94
CA TYR A 553 -19.65 31.99 25.69
C TYR A 553 -20.31 33.00 24.73
N ASP A 554 -21.23 33.84 25.21
CA ASP A 554 -21.89 34.88 24.39
C ASP A 554 -22.39 34.41 23.01
N ASP A 555 -23.00 33.22 22.95
CA ASP A 555 -23.45 32.53 21.72
C ASP A 555 -22.33 32.16 20.71
N GLU A 556 -21.06 32.41 21.05
CA GLU A 556 -19.89 31.99 20.30
C GLU A 556 -19.38 30.63 20.80
N CYS A 557 -18.80 29.85 19.88
CA CYS A 557 -18.12 28.61 20.20
C CYS A 557 -16.72 28.62 19.54
N ARG A 558 -15.69 28.38 20.35
CA ARG A 558 -14.28 28.51 19.94
C ARG A 558 -13.47 27.30 20.39
N GLU A 559 -12.67 26.75 19.49
CA GLU A 559 -11.65 25.75 19.86
C GLU A 559 -10.50 26.41 20.64
N LEU A 560 -9.91 25.64 21.55
CA LEU A 560 -8.79 26.11 22.36
C LEU A 560 -7.47 25.92 21.59
N LEU A 561 -6.75 27.03 21.40
CA LEU A 561 -5.39 27.03 20.89
C LEU A 561 -4.40 26.75 22.02
N VAL A 562 -3.45 25.84 21.82
CA VAL A 562 -2.38 25.54 22.78
C VAL A 562 -1.27 26.59 22.66
N GLY A 563 -1.11 27.43 23.70
CA GLY A 563 -0.06 28.46 23.80
C GLY A 563 1.34 27.85 23.70
N ASN A 564 2.32 28.59 23.17
CA ASN A 564 3.61 28.06 22.70
C ASN A 564 4.34 27.18 23.71
N ASP A 565 4.34 27.57 24.99
CA ASP A 565 5.07 26.89 26.07
C ASP A 565 4.31 25.72 26.70
N VAL A 566 3.07 25.46 26.27
CA VAL A 566 2.24 24.38 26.79
C VAL A 566 2.53 23.09 26.02
N THR A 567 2.83 22.04 26.76
CA THR A 567 2.86 20.67 26.24
C THR A 567 1.61 19.93 26.70
N GLY A 568 1.22 18.90 25.95
CA GLY A 568 0.11 18.04 26.34
C GLY A 568 0.38 17.28 27.64
N ALA A 569 -0.67 16.73 28.24
CA ALA A 569 -0.64 15.94 29.46
C ALA A 569 -1.27 14.56 29.23
N HIS A 570 -0.97 13.58 30.07
CA HIS A 570 -1.61 12.26 30.01
C HIS A 570 -1.82 11.69 31.40
N ALA A 571 -2.79 10.78 31.52
CA ALA A 571 -3.02 9.99 32.72
C ALA A 571 -3.53 8.61 32.35
N THR A 572 -3.01 7.59 33.03
CA THR A 572 -3.49 6.21 32.88
C THR A 572 -4.40 5.88 34.05
N LEU A 573 -5.58 5.37 33.69
CA LEU A 573 -6.59 4.81 34.57
C LEU A 573 -6.62 3.29 34.33
N ASP A 574 -7.35 2.54 35.15
CA ASP A 574 -7.35 1.06 35.09
C ASP A 574 -7.77 0.48 33.73
N ASP A 575 -8.64 1.16 33.00
CA ASP A 575 -9.27 0.71 31.74
C ASP A 575 -8.97 1.61 30.54
N ALA A 576 -8.30 2.75 30.73
CA ALA A 576 -8.04 3.72 29.68
C ALA A 576 -6.85 4.64 30.02
N THR A 577 -6.11 5.02 28.98
CA THR A 577 -5.16 6.14 29.05
C THR A 577 -5.80 7.35 28.35
N LEU A 578 -5.90 8.46 29.08
CA LEU A 578 -6.33 9.75 28.55
C LEU A 578 -5.10 10.59 28.19
N ALA A 579 -5.19 11.34 27.09
CA ALA A 579 -4.17 12.31 26.74
C ALA A 579 -4.78 13.61 26.20
N VAL A 580 -4.21 14.73 26.63
CA VAL A 580 -4.42 16.05 26.04
C VAL A 580 -3.39 16.19 24.92
N ASP A 581 -3.85 15.93 23.70
CA ASP A 581 -3.06 15.93 22.48
C ASP A 581 -2.96 17.33 21.86
N VAL A 582 -1.81 17.66 21.27
CA VAL A 582 -1.59 18.91 20.51
C VAL A 582 -1.53 18.62 19.01
N THR A 583 -2.50 19.12 18.25
CA THR A 583 -2.49 18.95 16.79
C THR A 583 -1.30 19.70 16.15
N PRO A 584 -0.87 19.35 14.92
CA PRO A 584 0.12 20.14 14.19
C PRO A 584 -0.25 21.62 14.00
N THR A 585 -1.55 21.95 14.03
CA THR A 585 -2.05 23.34 13.96
C THR A 585 -2.24 23.98 15.35
N ARG A 586 -1.71 23.34 16.39
CA ARG A 586 -1.69 23.77 17.80
C ARG A 586 -3.08 23.85 18.45
N TYR A 587 -4.08 23.12 17.96
CA TYR A 587 -5.36 23.00 18.66
C TYR A 587 -5.34 21.79 19.61
N VAL A 588 -6.07 21.89 20.72
CA VAL A 588 -6.14 20.82 21.71
C VAL A 588 -7.12 19.72 21.29
N ARG A 589 -6.79 18.47 21.57
CA ARG A 589 -7.72 17.33 21.50
C ARG A 589 -7.62 16.54 22.79
N LEU A 590 -8.74 15.98 23.24
CA LEU A 590 -8.71 14.94 24.26
C LEU A 590 -8.79 13.60 23.55
N SER A 591 -7.85 12.70 23.82
CA SER A 591 -7.86 11.34 23.28
C SER A 591 -8.00 10.31 24.40
N ALA A 592 -8.61 9.18 24.06
CA ALA A 592 -8.68 8.02 24.93
C ALA A 592 -8.22 6.78 24.16
N ARG A 593 -7.41 5.96 24.81
CA ARG A 593 -6.89 4.70 24.27
C ARG A 593 -6.93 3.62 25.35
N PRO A 594 -6.91 2.34 24.97
CA PRO A 594 -6.64 1.27 25.92
C PRO A 594 -5.32 1.54 26.68
N PRO A 595 -5.15 1.06 27.91
CA PRO A 595 -3.98 1.30 28.76
C PRO A 595 -2.75 0.52 28.26
N LEU A 596 -2.35 0.79 27.03
CA LEU A 596 -1.21 0.19 26.35
C LEU A 596 0.06 1.05 26.54
N PRO A 597 1.25 0.43 26.41
CA PRO A 597 2.53 1.13 26.35
C PRO A 597 2.54 2.30 25.37
N PHE A 598 3.24 3.38 25.73
CA PHE A 598 3.41 4.57 24.90
C PHE A 598 4.80 5.20 25.09
N VAL A 599 5.25 5.95 24.08
CA VAL A 599 6.60 6.55 24.02
C VAL A 599 6.59 7.92 24.69
N THR A 600 7.45 8.11 25.70
CA THR A 600 7.71 9.38 26.39
C THR A 600 8.93 10.10 25.81
N ASP A 601 9.87 9.40 25.20
CA ASP A 601 10.99 10.00 24.46
C ASP A 601 11.40 9.18 23.24
N LEU A 602 11.80 9.88 22.17
CA LEU A 602 12.33 9.31 20.94
C LEU A 602 13.61 10.06 20.60
N ARG A 603 14.71 9.34 20.45
CA ARG A 603 16.01 9.89 20.03
C ARG A 603 16.55 9.17 18.80
N LEU A 604 17.28 9.93 17.98
CA LEU A 604 18.16 9.39 16.95
C LEU A 604 19.60 9.64 17.38
N THR A 605 20.39 8.58 17.52
CA THR A 605 21.82 8.69 17.83
C THR A 605 22.62 9.07 16.58
N GLU A 606 23.86 9.54 16.77
CA GLU A 606 24.78 9.88 15.68
C GLU A 606 25.10 8.69 14.76
N ASN A 607 24.96 7.45 15.25
CA ASN A 607 25.18 6.22 14.49
C ASN A 607 23.91 5.70 13.79
N GLY A 608 22.79 6.39 13.91
CA GLY A 608 21.53 6.02 13.24
C GLY A 608 20.68 5.01 14.01
N THR A 609 20.99 4.78 15.30
CA THR A 609 20.14 4.00 16.20
C THR A 609 18.94 4.82 16.64
N VAL A 610 17.75 4.23 16.53
CA VAL A 610 16.49 4.74 17.05
C VAL A 610 16.36 4.25 18.48
N VAL A 611 16.29 5.18 19.44
CA VAL A 611 16.14 4.86 20.86
C VAL A 611 14.79 5.38 21.34
N LEU A 612 14.02 4.50 21.96
CA LEU A 612 12.71 4.78 22.53
C LEU A 612 12.77 4.58 24.04
N THR A 613 12.13 5.49 24.78
CA THR A 613 11.76 5.25 26.17
C THR A 613 10.28 5.49 26.33
N GLY A 614 9.64 4.70 27.19
CA GLY A 614 8.21 4.82 27.39
C GLY A 614 7.74 4.32 28.73
N GLU A 615 6.43 4.45 28.91
CA GLU A 615 5.69 4.04 30.09
C GLU A 615 4.58 3.07 29.70
N GLY A 616 4.03 2.36 30.68
CA GLY A 616 3.02 1.32 30.53
C GLY A 616 3.64 -0.08 30.56
N ALA A 617 2.86 -1.05 31.05
CA ALA A 617 3.31 -2.42 31.19
C ALA A 617 3.43 -3.12 29.82
N LEU A 618 4.61 -3.69 29.55
CA LEU A 618 4.85 -4.60 28.43
C LEU A 618 4.76 -6.04 28.92
N ALA A 619 3.81 -6.82 28.40
CA ALA A 619 3.76 -8.25 28.69
C ALA A 619 4.95 -8.98 28.03
N PRO A 620 5.38 -10.16 28.53
CA PRO A 620 6.52 -10.90 27.97
C PRO A 620 6.41 -11.26 26.48
N HIS A 621 5.19 -11.26 25.92
CA HIS A 621 4.95 -11.54 24.50
C HIS A 621 4.73 -10.29 23.67
N ASP A 622 4.65 -9.11 24.28
CA ASP A 622 4.48 -7.86 23.57
C ASP A 622 5.77 -7.47 22.86
N ARG A 623 5.65 -6.88 21.68
CA ARG A 623 6.79 -6.45 20.87
C ARG A 623 6.58 -5.04 20.36
N ILE A 624 7.61 -4.23 20.50
CA ILE A 624 7.70 -2.93 19.81
C ILE A 624 8.46 -3.17 18.52
N LEU A 625 7.94 -2.66 17.40
CA LEU A 625 8.49 -2.97 16.08
C LEU A 625 8.44 -1.78 15.12
N LEU A 626 9.40 -1.76 14.20
CA LEU A 626 9.32 -0.98 12.97
C LEU A 626 8.75 -1.85 11.85
N GLN A 627 7.68 -1.41 11.20
CA GLN A 627 7.12 -2.08 10.02
C GLN A 627 7.22 -1.19 8.79
N LEU A 628 7.75 -1.72 7.69
CA LEU A 628 7.80 -1.00 6.42
C LEU A 628 6.39 -0.76 5.89
N ARG A 629 6.00 0.51 5.75
CA ARG A 629 4.65 0.92 5.37
C ARG A 629 4.21 0.29 4.04
N GLY A 630 3.07 -0.40 4.07
CA GLY A 630 2.52 -1.08 2.91
C GLY A 630 3.20 -2.41 2.57
N GLN A 631 4.10 -2.90 3.44
CA GLN A 631 4.72 -4.22 3.39
C GLN A 631 4.65 -4.86 4.78
N GLN A 632 5.00 -6.15 4.86
CA GLN A 632 5.03 -6.91 6.11
C GLN A 632 6.46 -7.10 6.66
N GLU A 633 7.44 -6.41 6.09
CA GLU A 633 8.80 -6.40 6.62
C GLU A 633 8.80 -5.66 7.97
N GLN A 634 9.19 -6.39 9.01
CA GLN A 634 9.14 -5.94 10.40
C GLN A 634 10.48 -6.21 11.08
N HIS A 635 10.92 -5.28 11.92
CA HIS A 635 12.08 -5.47 12.79
C HIS A 635 11.70 -5.06 14.22
N PRO A 636 11.79 -5.99 15.20
CA PRO A 636 11.52 -5.69 16.59
C PRO A 636 12.65 -4.87 17.21
N PHE A 637 12.31 -4.05 18.19
CA PHE A 637 13.29 -3.41 19.08
C PHE A 637 13.79 -4.42 20.11
N GLU A 638 15.06 -4.27 20.50
CA GLU A 638 15.55 -4.90 21.73
C GLU A 638 15.04 -4.04 22.90
N VAL A 639 14.17 -4.61 23.73
CA VAL A 639 13.46 -3.87 24.79
C VAL A 639 13.85 -4.40 26.17
N GLU A 640 14.21 -3.47 27.06
CA GLU A 640 14.37 -3.69 28.49
C GLU A 640 13.20 -3.01 29.22
N ALA A 641 12.52 -3.75 30.10
CA ALA A 641 11.40 -3.24 30.88
C ALA A 641 11.73 -3.29 32.38
N ASP A 642 11.42 -2.21 33.10
CA ASP A 642 11.57 -2.09 34.56
C ASP A 642 10.28 -1.52 35.18
N GLY A 643 9.53 -2.39 35.85
CA GLY A 643 8.24 -2.03 36.45
C GLY A 643 7.25 -1.50 35.41
N SER A 644 6.91 -0.20 35.50
CA SER A 644 6.01 0.49 34.58
C SER A 644 6.71 1.25 33.46
N GLY A 645 8.04 1.23 33.41
CA GLY A 645 8.85 1.90 32.39
C GLY A 645 9.56 0.91 31.48
N TRP A 646 9.94 1.36 30.29
CA TRP A 646 10.70 0.55 29.34
C TRP A 646 11.58 1.42 28.43
N SER A 647 12.65 0.82 27.93
CA SER A 647 13.52 1.40 26.91
C SER A 647 13.82 0.37 25.83
N GLY A 648 13.85 0.80 24.58
CA GLY A 648 14.24 -0.07 23.48
C GLY A 648 15.06 0.63 22.42
N GLU A 649 15.92 -0.15 21.77
CA GLU A 649 16.79 0.35 20.69
C GLU A 649 16.75 -0.52 19.43
N LEU A 650 16.97 0.13 18.29
CA LEU A 650 17.05 -0.50 16.98
C LEU A 650 17.98 0.31 16.07
N SER A 651 19.04 -0.33 15.55
CA SER A 651 19.96 0.31 14.61
C SER A 651 19.43 0.27 13.19
N ALA A 652 19.07 1.44 12.62
CA ALA A 652 18.49 1.49 11.27
C ALA A 652 19.45 1.00 10.16
N ASN A 653 20.76 0.95 10.43
CA ASN A 653 21.78 0.45 9.52
C ASN A 653 22.27 -0.96 9.86
N ALA A 654 21.78 -1.57 10.95
CA ALA A 654 22.16 -2.90 11.41
C ALA A 654 20.98 -3.57 12.13
N VAL A 655 20.02 -4.07 11.35
CA VAL A 655 18.90 -4.90 11.81
C VAL A 655 19.16 -6.36 11.51
N THR A 656 18.73 -7.23 12.41
CA THR A 656 18.76 -8.67 12.20
C THR A 656 17.73 -9.07 11.14
N SER A 657 18.16 -9.87 10.18
CA SER A 657 17.31 -10.46 9.14
C SER A 657 17.73 -11.92 8.86
N LEU A 658 16.93 -12.63 8.06
CA LEU A 658 17.31 -13.95 7.54
C LEU A 658 18.54 -13.91 6.62
N ALA A 659 18.93 -12.73 6.15
CA ALA A 659 20.12 -12.49 5.33
C ALA A 659 21.36 -12.05 6.14
N GLY A 660 21.29 -12.13 7.48
CA GLY A 660 22.29 -11.59 8.40
C GLY A 660 21.95 -10.18 8.89
N THR A 661 22.95 -9.44 9.33
CA THR A 661 22.81 -8.05 9.78
C THR A 661 22.79 -7.12 8.58
N VAL A 662 21.65 -6.48 8.32
CA VAL A 662 21.44 -5.65 7.12
C VAL A 662 20.95 -4.26 7.51
N ALA A 663 21.03 -3.31 6.59
CA ALA A 663 20.38 -2.01 6.81
C ALA A 663 18.88 -2.10 6.49
N LEU A 664 18.04 -1.29 7.16
CA LEU A 664 16.65 -1.11 6.73
C LEU A 664 16.61 -0.62 5.27
N ILE A 665 15.72 -1.12 4.43
CA ILE A 665 15.56 -0.56 3.07
C ILE A 665 15.00 0.86 3.09
N PRO A 666 15.24 1.67 2.03
CA PRO A 666 14.68 3.02 1.92
C PRO A 666 13.15 2.99 1.95
N GLY A 667 12.55 3.71 2.90
CA GLY A 667 11.11 3.64 3.11
C GLY A 667 10.62 4.43 4.31
N VAL A 668 9.33 4.27 4.60
CA VAL A 668 8.69 4.76 5.83
C VAL A 668 8.40 3.55 6.70
N TRP A 669 8.95 3.54 7.90
CA TRP A 669 8.84 2.46 8.87
C TRP A 669 7.97 2.92 10.03
N ASP A 670 6.75 2.40 10.13
CA ASP A 670 5.78 2.76 11.16
C ASP A 670 6.19 2.16 12.51
N LEU A 671 6.08 2.94 13.59
CA LEU A 671 6.29 2.46 14.96
C LEU A 671 5.02 1.79 15.48
N LEU A 672 5.10 0.49 15.72
CA LEU A 672 3.95 -0.33 16.07
C LEU A 672 4.17 -1.08 17.38
N LEU A 673 3.06 -1.45 18.01
CA LEU A 673 2.98 -2.35 19.16
C LEU A 673 2.21 -3.60 18.74
N GLU A 674 2.83 -4.75 18.91
CA GLU A 674 2.22 -6.07 18.78
C GLU A 674 1.92 -6.63 20.17
N THR A 675 0.68 -7.06 20.37
CA THR A 675 0.16 -7.62 21.63
C THR A 675 -0.64 -8.88 21.35
N ARG A 676 -0.92 -9.69 22.38
CA ARG A 676 -1.91 -10.77 22.28
C ARG A 676 -3.21 -10.36 22.95
N ASP A 677 -4.34 -10.61 22.29
CA ASP A 677 -5.65 -10.39 22.89
C ASP A 677 -6.08 -11.53 23.82
N ALA A 678 -7.25 -11.40 24.43
CA ALA A 678 -7.79 -12.37 25.38
C ALA A 678 -8.02 -13.77 24.78
N TYR A 679 -8.07 -13.90 23.46
CA TYR A 679 -8.21 -15.17 22.75
C TYR A 679 -6.86 -15.74 22.29
N GLY A 680 -5.76 -15.06 22.62
CA GLY A 680 -4.41 -15.44 22.20
C GLY A 680 -4.02 -14.96 20.80
N GLU A 681 -4.90 -14.22 20.12
CA GLU A 681 -4.64 -13.71 18.77
C GLU A 681 -3.71 -12.50 18.81
N THR A 682 -2.75 -12.48 17.89
CA THR A 682 -1.83 -11.35 17.74
C THR A 682 -2.54 -10.14 17.16
N ARG A 683 -2.45 -9.00 17.85
CA ARG A 683 -2.97 -7.71 17.39
C ARG A 683 -1.85 -6.68 17.30
N THR A 684 -1.76 -6.04 16.14
CA THR A 684 -0.81 -4.95 15.90
C THR A 684 -1.54 -3.62 15.82
N THR A 685 -1.04 -2.62 16.54
CA THR A 685 -1.56 -1.24 16.56
C THR A 685 -0.43 -0.22 16.47
N ASN A 686 -0.76 1.06 16.31
CA ASN A 686 0.27 2.11 16.34
C ASN A 686 0.78 2.28 17.77
N LEU A 687 2.10 2.36 17.94
CA LEU A 687 2.69 2.72 19.22
C LEU A 687 2.58 4.24 19.39
N ALA A 688 1.83 4.68 20.40
CA ALA A 688 1.49 6.09 20.54
C ALA A 688 2.65 6.90 21.15
N LEU A 689 2.81 8.13 20.68
CA LEU A 689 3.73 9.12 21.24
C LEU A 689 3.01 10.01 22.27
N THR A 690 3.75 10.56 23.23
CA THR A 690 3.25 11.70 24.02
C THR A 690 3.39 13.01 23.26
N SER A 691 2.56 14.00 23.60
CA SER A 691 2.68 15.35 23.04
C SER A 691 4.05 16.01 23.30
N GLN A 692 4.74 15.65 24.38
CA GLN A 692 6.10 16.12 24.66
C GLN A 692 7.11 15.56 23.65
N THR A 693 7.02 14.26 23.34
CA THR A 693 7.82 13.62 22.30
C THR A 693 7.53 14.22 20.93
N GLU A 694 6.24 14.40 20.60
CA GLU A 694 5.79 14.95 19.32
C GLU A 694 6.35 16.35 19.04
N ALA A 695 6.42 17.21 20.05
CA ALA A 695 6.91 18.59 19.93
C ALA A 695 8.39 18.67 19.54
N ARG A 696 9.16 17.58 19.70
CA ARG A 696 10.58 17.52 19.31
C ARG A 696 10.80 16.94 17.91
N LEU A 697 9.75 16.46 17.25
CA LEU A 697 9.82 15.88 15.91
C LEU A 697 9.60 16.94 14.82
N PRO A 698 10.27 16.85 13.66
CA PRO A 698 11.11 15.74 13.21
C PRO A 698 12.55 15.79 13.74
N LEU A 699 13.14 14.62 14.00
CA LEU A 699 14.58 14.46 14.25
C LEU A 699 15.25 13.91 12.99
N LYS A 700 16.45 14.39 12.66
CA LYS A 700 17.20 13.95 11.48
C LYS A 700 18.67 13.73 11.81
N VAL A 701 19.21 12.61 11.33
CA VAL A 701 20.65 12.33 11.30
C VAL A 701 21.04 11.84 9.89
N THR A 702 22.28 12.09 9.49
CA THR A 702 22.86 11.55 8.26
C THR A 702 24.02 10.64 8.64
N VAL A 703 23.91 9.35 8.35
CA VAL A 703 24.91 8.32 8.69
C VAL A 703 25.24 7.55 7.42
N ASP A 704 26.51 7.32 7.13
CA ASP A 704 26.97 6.63 5.92
C ASP A 704 26.37 7.19 4.61
N GLY A 705 26.21 8.52 4.54
CA GLY A 705 25.65 9.18 3.36
C GLY A 705 24.15 8.97 3.14
N ARG A 706 23.44 8.46 4.16
CA ARG A 706 22.00 8.23 4.16
C ARG A 706 21.31 9.10 5.20
N ASP A 707 20.18 9.68 4.84
CA ASP A 707 19.31 10.39 5.80
C ASP A 707 18.40 9.40 6.54
N ILE A 708 18.40 9.48 7.87
CA ILE A 708 17.42 8.82 8.75
C ILE A 708 16.64 9.93 9.45
N THR A 709 15.31 9.89 9.39
CA THR A 709 14.44 10.92 9.96
C THR A 709 13.33 10.28 10.78
N ALA A 710 13.22 10.61 12.06
CA ALA A 710 12.07 10.23 12.88
C ALA A 710 11.04 11.35 12.79
N CYS A 711 9.79 10.98 12.53
CA CYS A 711 8.68 11.88 12.27
C CYS A 711 7.41 11.34 12.94
N ARG A 712 6.33 12.12 12.84
CA ARG A 712 4.98 11.71 13.21
C ARG A 712 3.99 11.86 12.07
N HIS A 713 2.95 11.05 12.07
CA HIS A 713 1.78 11.17 11.23
C HIS A 713 0.57 11.56 12.07
N GLY A 714 -0.14 12.61 11.65
CA GLY A 714 -1.28 13.11 12.41
C GLY A 714 -0.82 13.70 13.74
N ILE A 715 -1.28 13.10 14.83
CA ILE A 715 -0.99 13.55 16.20
C ILE A 715 0.08 12.62 16.79
N ASP A 716 -0.30 11.40 17.18
CA ASP A 716 0.44 10.50 18.06
C ASP A 716 1.13 9.31 17.36
N GLN A 717 1.09 9.22 16.04
CA GLN A 717 1.64 8.05 15.32
C GLN A 717 3.08 8.31 14.88
N GLY A 718 4.05 7.66 15.53
CA GLY A 718 5.46 7.79 15.17
C GLY A 718 5.87 6.93 13.97
N PHE A 719 6.86 7.39 13.21
CA PHE A 719 7.52 6.59 12.17
C PHE A 719 8.96 7.03 11.94
N VAL A 720 9.78 6.10 11.43
CA VAL A 720 11.17 6.35 11.00
C VAL A 720 11.23 6.27 9.48
N ARG A 721 11.72 7.33 8.84
CA ARG A 721 11.97 7.36 7.40
C ARG A 721 13.45 7.16 7.15
N THR A 722 13.77 6.22 6.27
CA THR A 722 15.15 5.92 5.89
C THR A 722 15.35 6.24 4.40
N GLY A 723 16.36 7.03 4.06
CA GLY A 723 16.69 7.41 2.68
C GLY A 723 17.43 6.31 1.92
N PRO A 724 17.79 6.49 0.64
CA PRO A 724 18.80 5.65 0.00
C PRO A 724 20.21 5.94 0.56
N PHE A 725 21.11 4.96 0.50
CA PHE A 725 22.53 5.21 0.70
C PHE A 725 23.05 6.08 -0.45
N THR A 726 23.62 7.23 -0.12
CA THR A 726 24.25 8.11 -1.10
C THR A 726 25.63 8.52 -0.60
N GLU A 727 26.68 7.91 -1.11
CA GLU A 727 28.03 8.35 -0.77
C GLU A 727 28.19 9.83 -1.17
N ALA A 728 28.44 10.70 -0.18
CA ALA A 728 28.48 12.15 -0.38
C ALA A 728 29.56 12.58 -1.40
N ALA A 729 30.60 11.77 -1.57
CA ALA A 729 31.69 11.95 -2.54
C ALA A 729 31.35 11.51 -3.98
N GLU A 730 30.22 10.80 -4.18
CA GLU A 730 29.91 10.14 -5.45
C GLU A 730 28.75 10.76 -6.22
N ARG A 731 28.15 11.86 -5.74
CA ARG A 731 27.18 12.63 -6.55
C ARG A 731 27.96 13.50 -7.54
N PRO A 732 28.06 13.15 -8.85
CA PRO A 732 28.40 14.16 -9.81
C PRO A 732 27.31 15.25 -9.77
N PRO A 733 27.64 16.53 -10.02
CA PRO A 733 26.68 17.62 -10.07
C PRO A 733 25.47 17.37 -11.00
N ALA A 734 25.58 16.39 -11.90
CA ALA A 734 24.61 16.02 -12.93
C ALA A 734 23.81 14.71 -12.66
N GLY A 735 24.00 14.04 -11.51
CA GLY A 735 23.17 12.89 -11.07
C GLY A 735 23.47 11.52 -11.73
N PRO A 736 22.69 10.46 -11.42
CA PRO A 736 22.97 9.08 -11.85
C PRO A 736 22.99 8.87 -13.37
N GLU A 737 22.16 9.61 -14.12
CA GLU A 737 22.18 9.55 -15.59
C GLU A 737 23.49 10.07 -16.18
N TRP A 738 24.21 10.98 -15.49
CA TRP A 738 25.52 11.41 -15.95
C TRP A 738 26.56 10.29 -15.85
N LEU A 739 26.51 9.52 -14.74
CA LEU A 739 27.37 8.35 -14.59
C LEU A 739 27.10 7.34 -15.71
N GLN A 740 25.82 7.09 -16.00
CA GLN A 740 25.41 6.20 -17.07
C GLN A 740 25.79 6.69 -18.48
N ARG A 741 25.46 7.94 -18.83
CA ARG A 741 25.61 8.47 -20.21
C ARG A 741 27.03 8.94 -20.53
N PHE A 742 27.81 9.33 -19.54
CA PHE A 742 29.11 9.96 -19.76
C PHE A 742 30.25 9.25 -19.03
N PHE A 743 30.13 8.98 -17.73
CA PHE A 743 31.22 8.35 -16.96
C PHE A 743 31.49 6.91 -17.39
N TYR A 744 30.47 6.05 -17.43
CA TYR A 744 30.61 4.66 -17.82
C TYR A 744 31.20 4.50 -19.22
N PRO A 745 30.70 5.20 -20.27
CA PRO A 745 31.33 5.18 -21.58
C PRO A 745 32.79 5.66 -21.58
N GLN A 746 33.16 6.63 -20.73
CA GLN A 746 34.54 7.08 -20.60
C GLN A 746 35.43 6.03 -19.96
N VAL A 747 35.04 5.49 -18.81
CA VAL A 747 35.77 4.42 -18.11
C VAL A 747 35.95 3.21 -19.02
N ARG A 748 34.85 2.75 -19.63
CA ARG A 748 34.86 1.62 -20.56
C ARG A 748 35.84 1.81 -21.73
N ARG A 749 36.01 3.05 -22.22
CA ARG A 749 36.85 3.35 -23.39
C ARG A 749 38.31 3.67 -23.04
N ARG A 750 38.58 4.21 -21.85
CA ARG A 750 39.89 4.79 -21.50
C ARG A 750 40.66 4.01 -20.45
N GLU A 751 39.97 3.35 -19.53
CA GLU A 751 40.63 2.62 -18.43
C GLU A 751 40.98 1.19 -18.87
N PRO A 752 42.13 0.63 -18.45
CA PRO A 752 42.50 -0.76 -18.77
C PRO A 752 41.54 -1.78 -18.13
N LEU A 753 41.45 -2.97 -18.74
CA LEU A 753 40.76 -4.10 -18.10
C LEU A 753 41.62 -4.57 -16.92
N ARG A 754 40.96 -4.87 -15.80
CA ARG A 754 41.57 -5.48 -14.62
C ARG A 754 41.27 -6.98 -14.65
N GLU A 755 42.21 -7.81 -14.19
CA GLU A 755 41.98 -9.23 -13.94
C GLU A 755 41.04 -9.36 -12.72
N ALA A 756 39.76 -9.11 -12.99
CA ALA A 756 38.73 -8.95 -11.99
C ALA A 756 37.40 -9.53 -12.47
N VAL A 757 36.59 -9.98 -11.51
CA VAL A 757 35.25 -10.50 -11.72
C VAL A 757 34.24 -9.59 -11.06
N PHE A 758 33.27 -9.12 -11.83
CA PHE A 758 32.11 -8.37 -11.34
C PHE A 758 30.89 -9.29 -11.29
N TYR A 759 30.29 -9.43 -10.12
CA TYR A 759 29.11 -10.26 -9.88
C TYR A 759 27.87 -9.38 -9.72
N ASP A 760 26.80 -9.69 -10.46
CA ASP A 760 25.48 -9.12 -10.24
C ASP A 760 24.43 -10.24 -10.13
N CYS A 761 23.83 -10.36 -8.95
CA CYS A 761 22.78 -11.35 -8.68
C CYS A 761 21.44 -10.63 -8.44
N PHE A 762 20.48 -10.86 -9.32
CA PHE A 762 19.14 -10.23 -9.29
C PHE A 762 19.14 -8.71 -9.11
N TYR A 763 19.94 -7.96 -9.89
CA TYR A 763 20.14 -6.50 -9.77
C TYR A 763 20.87 -6.10 -8.48
N GLY A 764 21.83 -6.92 -8.06
CA GLY A 764 22.57 -6.76 -6.82
C GLY A 764 21.71 -6.89 -5.56
N ARG A 765 20.61 -7.66 -5.60
CA ARG A 765 19.71 -7.81 -4.43
C ARG A 765 20.07 -8.94 -3.51
N GLN A 766 20.91 -9.87 -3.95
CA GLN A 766 21.23 -11.07 -3.20
C GLN A 766 22.69 -11.46 -3.33
N TYR A 767 23.18 -12.18 -2.31
CA TYR A 767 24.34 -13.05 -2.39
C TYR A 767 23.81 -14.49 -2.41
N SER A 768 23.58 -15.01 -3.61
CA SER A 768 22.89 -16.29 -3.83
C SER A 768 23.14 -16.80 -5.25
N ASP A 769 22.57 -17.96 -5.55
CA ASP A 769 22.41 -18.50 -6.91
C ASP A 769 23.75 -18.82 -7.60
N SER A 770 23.75 -19.02 -8.92
CA SER A 770 24.94 -19.47 -9.65
C SER A 770 26.13 -18.50 -9.55
N PRO A 771 25.94 -17.16 -9.55
CA PRO A 771 27.04 -16.23 -9.30
C PRO A 771 27.75 -16.46 -7.96
N ARG A 772 27.02 -16.86 -6.89
CA ARG A 772 27.60 -17.15 -5.58
C ARG A 772 28.47 -18.40 -5.63
N ALA A 773 27.94 -19.50 -6.16
CA ALA A 773 28.68 -20.75 -6.25
C ALA A 773 29.97 -20.60 -7.07
N VAL A 774 29.91 -19.87 -8.20
CA VAL A 774 31.10 -19.56 -9.00
C VAL A 774 32.11 -18.69 -8.23
N TYR A 775 31.63 -17.70 -7.48
CA TYR A 775 32.50 -16.87 -6.65
C TYR A 775 33.21 -17.69 -5.56
N GLU A 776 32.46 -18.44 -4.77
CA GLU A 776 33.01 -19.29 -3.70
C GLU A 776 34.05 -20.26 -4.28
N ARG A 777 33.74 -20.89 -5.42
CA ARG A 777 34.67 -21.82 -6.06
C ARG A 777 35.92 -21.16 -6.65
N LEU A 778 35.80 -19.96 -7.22
CA LEU A 778 36.97 -19.19 -7.69
C LEU A 778 37.91 -18.81 -6.54
N VAL A 779 37.34 -18.48 -5.37
CA VAL A 779 38.11 -18.16 -4.16
C VAL A 779 38.79 -19.41 -3.61
N GLU A 780 38.09 -20.54 -3.57
CA GLU A 780 38.67 -21.83 -3.15
C GLU A 780 39.84 -22.27 -4.04
N ARG A 781 39.77 -21.98 -5.35
CA ARG A 781 40.86 -22.25 -6.31
C ARG A 781 42.03 -21.27 -6.21
N ASP A 782 41.96 -20.26 -5.34
CA ASP A 782 43.01 -19.25 -5.11
C ASP A 782 43.51 -18.58 -6.40
N LEU A 783 42.59 -18.28 -7.32
CA LEU A 783 42.96 -17.58 -8.55
C LEU A 783 43.27 -16.11 -8.23
N PRO A 784 44.32 -15.51 -8.84
CA PRO A 784 44.72 -14.13 -8.56
C PRO A 784 43.80 -13.11 -9.26
N LEU A 785 42.54 -13.06 -8.85
CA LEU A 785 41.48 -12.22 -9.40
C LEU A 785 40.98 -11.23 -8.32
N GLU A 786 40.68 -10.00 -8.73
CA GLU A 786 39.91 -9.10 -7.87
C GLU A 786 38.42 -9.40 -7.99
N HIS A 787 37.68 -9.42 -6.87
CA HIS A 787 36.26 -9.72 -6.87
C HIS A 787 35.44 -8.50 -6.47
N TYR A 788 34.46 -8.12 -7.28
CA TYR A 788 33.53 -7.01 -7.04
C TYR A 788 32.10 -7.54 -7.04
N TRP A 789 31.35 -7.33 -5.97
CA TRP A 789 29.96 -7.77 -5.88
C TRP A 789 29.01 -6.58 -5.83
N SER A 790 28.04 -6.53 -6.74
CA SER A 790 26.99 -5.50 -6.79
C SER A 790 26.02 -5.67 -5.61
N VAL A 791 25.90 -4.65 -4.75
CA VAL A 791 25.02 -4.67 -3.58
C VAL A 791 24.03 -3.51 -3.63
N GLN A 792 22.74 -3.82 -3.61
CA GLN A 792 21.66 -2.86 -3.54
C GLN A 792 21.32 -2.59 -2.07
N ASN A 793 21.42 -1.31 -1.64
CA ASN A 793 21.01 -0.83 -0.32
C ASN A 793 21.58 -1.61 0.89
N ARG A 794 22.78 -2.21 0.77
CA ARG A 794 23.41 -3.02 1.84
C ARG A 794 22.48 -4.10 2.42
N GLN A 795 21.78 -4.81 1.53
CA GLN A 795 20.76 -5.82 1.88
C GLN A 795 21.31 -7.22 2.16
N PHE A 796 22.63 -7.38 2.14
CA PHE A 796 23.34 -8.60 2.50
C PHE A 796 24.83 -8.27 2.64
N GLU A 797 25.54 -9.09 3.41
CA GLU A 797 27.00 -9.05 3.49
C GLU A 797 27.61 -9.88 2.36
N VAL A 798 28.78 -9.45 1.89
CA VAL A 798 29.55 -10.16 0.87
C VAL A 798 30.80 -10.71 1.56
N PRO A 799 31.01 -12.04 1.57
CA PRO A 799 32.20 -12.64 2.17
C PRO A 799 33.50 -12.13 1.53
N ALA A 800 34.57 -12.08 2.32
CA ALA A 800 35.92 -11.80 1.83
C ALA A 800 36.42 -12.95 0.93
N PRO A 801 37.26 -12.68 -0.10
CA PRO A 801 37.93 -11.42 -0.41
C PRO A 801 37.15 -10.44 -1.31
N ALA A 802 35.87 -10.67 -1.61
CA ALA A 802 35.12 -9.78 -2.50
C ALA A 802 34.84 -8.40 -1.90
N LYS A 803 34.94 -7.38 -2.74
CA LYS A 803 34.61 -5.98 -2.41
C LYS A 803 33.18 -5.69 -2.82
N SER A 804 32.33 -5.33 -1.86
CA SER A 804 30.98 -4.85 -2.15
C SER A 804 31.03 -3.49 -2.86
N VAL A 805 30.30 -3.34 -3.97
CA VAL A 805 30.10 -2.07 -4.68
C VAL A 805 28.61 -1.71 -4.72
N THR A 806 28.27 -0.53 -4.21
CA THR A 806 26.86 -0.09 -4.11
C THR A 806 26.24 0.06 -5.50
N TYR A 807 25.10 -0.58 -5.78
CA TYR A 807 24.44 -0.51 -7.09
C TYR A 807 24.20 0.94 -7.55
N GLY A 808 24.75 1.31 -8.71
CA GLY A 808 24.63 2.65 -9.29
C GLY A 808 25.60 3.71 -8.71
N SER A 809 26.50 3.34 -7.79
CA SER A 809 27.63 4.17 -7.35
C SER A 809 28.64 4.40 -8.46
N ARG A 810 29.53 5.38 -8.26
CA ARG A 810 30.66 5.58 -9.18
C ARG A 810 31.57 4.35 -9.20
N ALA A 811 31.86 3.79 -8.02
CA ALA A 811 32.62 2.54 -7.89
C ALA A 811 31.98 1.37 -8.64
N TRP A 812 30.65 1.26 -8.64
CA TRP A 812 29.92 0.23 -9.38
C TRP A 812 30.06 0.40 -10.90
N TYR A 813 29.94 1.63 -11.43
CA TYR A 813 30.20 1.88 -12.86
C TYR A 813 31.66 1.64 -13.24
N GLU A 814 32.60 1.93 -12.35
CA GLU A 814 34.02 1.67 -12.57
C GLU A 814 34.32 0.18 -12.61
N ALA A 815 33.84 -0.58 -11.62
CA ALA A 815 34.00 -2.02 -11.57
C ALA A 815 33.36 -2.71 -12.79
N LEU A 816 32.12 -2.33 -13.14
CA LEU A 816 31.44 -2.87 -14.32
C LEU A 816 32.16 -2.53 -15.64
N GLY A 817 32.78 -1.35 -15.75
CA GLY A 817 33.49 -0.90 -16.94
C GLY A 817 34.93 -1.41 -17.09
N THR A 818 35.54 -1.90 -16.00
CA THR A 818 36.96 -2.32 -15.95
C THR A 818 37.16 -3.80 -15.65
N ALA A 819 36.20 -4.50 -15.05
CA ALA A 819 36.32 -5.93 -14.80
C ALA A 819 36.38 -6.71 -16.12
N LYS A 820 37.36 -7.61 -16.25
CA LYS A 820 37.48 -8.49 -17.41
C LYS A 820 36.34 -9.49 -17.48
N TYR A 821 35.85 -9.97 -16.34
CA TYR A 821 34.75 -10.93 -16.26
C TYR A 821 33.53 -10.28 -15.59
N VAL A 822 32.34 -10.51 -16.16
CA VAL A 822 31.05 -10.10 -15.61
C VAL A 822 30.19 -11.35 -15.51
N ILE A 823 29.76 -11.71 -14.30
CA ILE A 823 28.93 -12.89 -14.05
C ILE A 823 27.58 -12.41 -13.53
N THR A 824 26.50 -12.76 -14.25
CA THR A 824 25.14 -12.37 -13.89
C THR A 824 24.18 -13.54 -14.08
N ASN A 825 23.08 -13.56 -13.34
CA ASN A 825 22.00 -14.54 -13.48
C ASN A 825 20.69 -13.94 -14.02
N THR A 826 20.65 -12.64 -14.21
CA THR A 826 19.49 -11.93 -14.75
C THR A 826 19.92 -10.88 -15.76
N HIS A 827 18.95 -10.11 -16.25
CA HIS A 827 19.18 -9.02 -17.18
C HIS A 827 20.09 -7.95 -16.58
N LEU A 828 21.16 -7.59 -17.30
CA LEU A 828 21.91 -6.37 -17.05
C LEU A 828 21.11 -5.13 -17.48
N PRO A 829 21.47 -3.93 -17.01
CA PRO A 829 20.81 -2.71 -17.44
C PRO A 829 20.87 -2.53 -18.96
N ASN A 830 19.76 -2.15 -19.59
CA ASN A 830 19.61 -2.06 -21.06
C ASN A 830 20.58 -1.09 -21.78
N TRP A 831 21.27 -0.23 -21.05
CA TRP A 831 22.28 0.69 -21.55
C TRP A 831 23.71 0.13 -21.45
N PHE A 832 23.88 -1.01 -20.80
CA PHE A 832 25.17 -1.69 -20.70
C PHE A 832 25.68 -2.03 -22.09
N GLN A 833 26.97 -1.80 -22.29
CA GLN A 833 27.68 -2.19 -23.49
C GLN A 833 28.98 -2.83 -23.07
N ARG A 834 29.19 -4.09 -23.43
CA ARG A 834 30.45 -4.79 -23.24
C ARG A 834 31.56 -4.10 -24.06
N ARG A 835 32.78 -4.11 -23.56
CA ARG A 835 33.98 -3.68 -24.31
C ARG A 835 34.73 -4.89 -24.87
N GLU A 836 35.52 -4.65 -25.90
CA GLU A 836 36.44 -5.66 -26.40
C GLU A 836 37.35 -6.17 -25.26
N GLY A 837 37.57 -7.49 -25.21
CA GLY A 837 38.32 -8.18 -24.16
C GLY A 837 37.55 -8.47 -22.86
N GLN A 838 36.38 -7.87 -22.64
CA GLN A 838 35.53 -8.20 -21.50
C GLN A 838 34.67 -9.43 -21.83
N ILE A 839 34.42 -10.30 -20.86
CA ILE A 839 33.66 -11.55 -20.98
C ILE A 839 32.45 -11.46 -20.05
N VAL A 840 31.24 -11.63 -20.62
CA VAL A 840 29.99 -11.64 -19.86
C VAL A 840 29.42 -13.05 -19.85
N VAL A 841 29.36 -13.67 -18.67
CA VAL A 841 28.77 -14.97 -18.43
C VAL A 841 27.34 -14.76 -17.92
N GLN A 842 26.37 -15.09 -18.75
CA GLN A 842 24.96 -15.10 -18.36
C GLN A 842 24.61 -16.50 -17.87
N THR A 843 24.46 -16.64 -16.55
CA THR A 843 24.08 -17.90 -15.91
C THR A 843 22.58 -18.18 -16.03
N TRP A 844 21.75 -17.16 -16.29
CA TRP A 844 20.30 -17.26 -16.16
C TRP A 844 19.89 -17.83 -14.78
N HIS A 845 18.63 -18.20 -14.57
CA HIS A 845 18.12 -18.50 -13.22
C HIS A 845 17.12 -19.66 -13.18
N GLY A 846 17.20 -20.61 -14.11
CA GLY A 846 16.40 -21.82 -14.07
C GLY A 846 16.03 -22.36 -15.44
N THR A 847 15.78 -23.68 -15.49
CA THR A 847 15.19 -24.33 -16.66
C THR A 847 13.77 -23.79 -16.89
N PRO A 848 13.45 -23.27 -18.09
CA PRO A 848 12.15 -22.67 -18.33
C PRO A 848 11.09 -23.73 -18.60
N LEU A 849 10.05 -23.77 -17.77
CA LEU A 849 8.78 -24.41 -18.12
C LEU A 849 7.95 -23.52 -19.05
N LYS A 850 7.88 -22.24 -18.70
CA LYS A 850 7.06 -21.21 -19.37
C LYS A 850 7.81 -20.67 -20.58
N LYS A 851 7.09 -20.30 -21.64
CA LYS A 851 7.70 -19.58 -22.77
C LYS A 851 8.29 -18.25 -22.29
N ILE A 852 9.51 -17.94 -22.71
CA ILE A 852 10.25 -16.74 -22.30
C ILE A 852 10.76 -15.94 -23.49
N ALA A 853 11.04 -14.65 -23.25
CA ALA A 853 11.61 -13.73 -24.23
C ALA A 853 10.87 -13.76 -25.58
N PHE A 854 11.56 -14.04 -26.69
CA PHE A 854 10.98 -13.97 -28.04
C PHE A 854 10.01 -15.13 -28.37
N ASP A 855 9.96 -16.17 -27.54
CA ASP A 855 9.01 -17.28 -27.74
C ASP A 855 7.61 -16.99 -27.20
N VAL A 856 7.39 -15.85 -26.52
CA VAL A 856 6.08 -15.46 -25.99
C VAL A 856 5.21 -14.93 -27.14
N PRO A 857 4.09 -15.60 -27.52
CA PRO A 857 3.32 -15.24 -28.72
C PRO A 857 2.61 -13.88 -28.60
N ASP A 858 2.05 -13.59 -27.43
CA ASP A 858 1.37 -12.34 -27.08
C ASP A 858 1.89 -11.81 -25.74
N LEU A 859 2.79 -10.83 -25.76
CA LEU A 859 3.29 -10.23 -24.53
C LEU A 859 2.23 -9.35 -23.86
N LYS A 860 1.41 -9.94 -23.01
CA LYS A 860 0.57 -9.24 -22.01
C LYS A 860 1.40 -8.76 -20.80
N THR A 861 2.64 -8.32 -21.02
CA THR A 861 3.51 -7.88 -19.91
C THR A 861 3.20 -6.45 -19.49
N ALA A 862 3.53 -6.11 -18.24
CA ALA A 862 3.40 -4.73 -17.74
C ALA A 862 4.31 -3.70 -18.46
N ASP A 863 5.22 -4.17 -19.33
CA ASP A 863 6.19 -3.36 -20.05
C ASP A 863 6.16 -3.61 -21.57
N PRO A 864 5.54 -2.71 -22.38
CA PRO A 864 5.43 -2.89 -23.83
C PRO A 864 6.78 -2.85 -24.56
N ASP A 865 7.86 -2.40 -23.92
CA ASP A 865 9.20 -2.33 -24.51
C ASP A 865 10.12 -3.47 -24.03
N TYR A 866 9.61 -4.46 -23.29
CA TYR A 866 10.39 -5.58 -22.73
C TYR A 866 11.30 -6.27 -23.77
N LEU A 867 10.73 -6.72 -24.91
CA LEU A 867 11.53 -7.39 -25.95
C LEU A 867 12.60 -6.49 -26.56
N LYS A 868 12.37 -5.18 -26.68
CA LYS A 868 13.37 -4.24 -27.20
C LYS A 868 14.57 -4.14 -26.26
N LYS A 869 14.34 -4.17 -24.95
CA LYS A 869 15.44 -4.12 -23.96
C LYS A 869 16.29 -5.38 -24.02
N ILE A 870 15.63 -6.54 -24.11
CA ILE A 870 16.32 -7.82 -24.27
C ILE A 870 17.16 -7.82 -25.54
N ALA A 871 16.61 -7.37 -26.68
CA ALA A 871 17.34 -7.28 -27.95
C ALA A 871 18.61 -6.39 -27.87
N LEU A 872 18.62 -5.38 -27.00
CA LEU A 872 19.80 -4.53 -26.77
C LEU A 872 20.83 -5.18 -25.86
N GLU A 873 20.40 -6.08 -24.98
CA GLU A 873 21.25 -6.69 -23.97
C GLU A 873 21.99 -7.92 -24.51
N ILE A 874 21.29 -8.83 -25.18
CA ILE A 874 21.82 -10.14 -25.64
C ILE A 874 23.15 -10.05 -26.39
N PRO A 875 23.39 -9.08 -27.30
CA PRO A 875 24.68 -8.98 -28.00
C PRO A 875 25.89 -8.76 -27.07
N ASN A 876 25.65 -8.40 -25.80
CA ASN A 876 26.69 -8.25 -24.81
C ASN A 876 27.10 -9.57 -24.16
N TRP A 877 26.30 -10.63 -24.24
CA TRP A 877 26.61 -11.92 -23.62
C TRP A 877 27.73 -12.64 -24.38
N SER A 878 28.75 -13.09 -23.66
CA SER A 878 29.86 -13.87 -24.22
C SER A 878 29.61 -15.37 -24.11
N TYR A 879 28.97 -15.78 -23.02
CA TYR A 879 28.55 -17.15 -22.77
C TYR A 879 27.15 -17.17 -22.16
N LEU A 880 26.35 -18.14 -22.56
CA LEU A 880 25.07 -18.48 -21.93
C LEU A 880 25.18 -19.86 -21.28
N VAL A 881 25.02 -19.94 -19.96
CA VAL A 881 25.08 -21.22 -19.22
C VAL A 881 23.79 -21.99 -19.40
N SER A 882 23.93 -23.29 -19.62
CA SER A 882 22.84 -24.23 -19.77
C SER A 882 22.93 -25.35 -18.72
N PRO A 883 21.85 -25.63 -17.98
CA PRO A 883 21.82 -26.71 -17.01
C PRO A 883 21.62 -28.11 -17.61
N ASN A 884 21.12 -28.22 -18.84
CA ASN A 884 20.77 -29.49 -19.47
C ASN A 884 20.54 -29.34 -20.98
N GLU A 885 20.52 -30.47 -21.71
CA GLU A 885 20.31 -30.52 -23.15
C GLU A 885 19.06 -29.77 -23.62
N PHE A 886 17.97 -29.84 -22.86
CA PHE A 886 16.74 -29.10 -23.16
C PHE A 886 16.96 -27.58 -23.16
N CYS A 887 17.68 -27.05 -22.16
CA CYS A 887 18.06 -25.64 -22.13
C CYS A 887 19.06 -25.29 -23.24
N THR A 888 19.98 -26.19 -23.56
CA THR A 888 20.96 -26.01 -24.65
C THR A 888 20.25 -25.84 -25.99
N GLU A 889 19.13 -26.54 -26.21
CA GLU A 889 18.31 -26.41 -27.41
C GLU A 889 17.42 -25.15 -27.39
N ARG A 890 16.86 -24.78 -26.23
CA ARG A 890 15.76 -23.81 -26.12
C ARG A 890 16.20 -22.38 -25.81
N LEU A 891 17.09 -22.19 -24.83
CA LEU A 891 17.51 -20.86 -24.40
C LEU A 891 18.08 -20.00 -25.55
N PRO A 892 18.98 -20.50 -26.42
CA PRO A 892 19.49 -19.68 -27.52
C PRO A 892 18.39 -19.28 -28.52
N LYS A 893 17.39 -20.13 -28.76
CA LYS A 893 16.24 -19.80 -29.62
C LYS A 893 15.35 -18.73 -28.97
N ALA A 894 14.99 -18.93 -27.70
CA ALA A 894 14.12 -18.03 -26.95
C ALA A 894 14.72 -16.63 -26.81
N PHE A 895 16.05 -16.53 -26.67
CA PHE A 895 16.76 -15.27 -26.61
C PHE A 895 17.29 -14.78 -27.97
N ALA A 896 17.09 -15.51 -29.08
CA ALA A 896 17.76 -15.19 -30.35
C ALA A 896 19.28 -14.95 -30.18
N TYR A 897 19.92 -15.78 -29.35
CA TYR A 897 21.34 -15.73 -29.05
C TYR A 897 22.10 -16.69 -29.98
N ASP A 898 23.13 -16.16 -30.64
CA ASP A 898 23.96 -16.87 -31.63
C ASP A 898 25.38 -17.19 -31.13
N GLY A 899 25.68 -16.88 -29.86
CA GLY A 899 26.97 -17.13 -29.25
C GLY A 899 27.09 -18.50 -28.56
N PRO A 900 28.24 -18.77 -27.91
CA PRO A 900 28.51 -20.03 -27.23
C PRO A 900 27.57 -20.31 -26.05
N VAL A 901 26.98 -21.51 -26.05
CA VAL A 901 26.19 -22.05 -24.94
C VAL A 901 27.04 -23.09 -24.20
N LEU A 902 27.18 -22.94 -22.88
CA LEU A 902 27.99 -23.82 -22.04
C LEU A 902 27.08 -24.75 -21.23
N GLU A 903 27.00 -26.02 -21.62
CA GLU A 903 26.22 -27.03 -20.90
C GLU A 903 27.01 -27.61 -19.72
N THR A 904 27.05 -26.86 -18.62
CA THR A 904 27.87 -27.20 -17.45
C THR A 904 27.06 -27.76 -16.28
N GLY A 905 25.73 -27.70 -16.34
CA GLY A 905 24.90 -27.71 -15.13
C GLY A 905 24.80 -26.31 -14.52
N TYR A 906 23.97 -26.13 -13.49
CA TYR A 906 23.96 -24.87 -12.75
C TYR A 906 24.90 -24.92 -11.54
N PRO A 907 25.86 -23.97 -11.42
CA PRO A 907 26.71 -23.84 -10.24
C PRO A 907 25.94 -23.86 -8.90
N ARG A 908 24.75 -23.26 -8.82
CA ARG A 908 23.93 -23.26 -7.60
C ARG A 908 23.46 -24.65 -7.16
N ASN A 909 23.42 -25.62 -8.07
CA ASN A 909 22.94 -26.98 -7.80
C ASN A 909 24.06 -27.88 -7.24
N ASP A 910 25.32 -27.42 -7.22
CA ASP A 910 26.44 -28.19 -6.67
C ASP A 910 26.19 -28.57 -5.20
N VAL A 911 25.45 -27.75 -4.44
CA VAL A 911 25.05 -27.98 -3.04
C VAL A 911 24.23 -29.26 -2.81
N PHE A 912 23.61 -29.82 -3.85
CA PHE A 912 22.86 -31.08 -3.74
C PHE A 912 23.76 -32.33 -3.76
N TYR A 913 25.00 -32.17 -4.23
CA TYR A 913 25.98 -33.25 -4.39
C TYR A 913 27.20 -33.06 -3.49
N GLN A 914 27.53 -31.81 -3.18
CA GLN A 914 28.68 -31.41 -2.39
C GLN A 914 28.25 -30.90 -1.00
N GLY A 915 29.10 -31.16 0.00
CA GLY A 915 28.94 -30.63 1.36
C GLY A 915 28.20 -31.56 2.33
N ASP A 916 28.07 -31.09 3.57
CA ASP A 916 27.39 -31.80 4.65
C ASP A 916 25.96 -31.25 4.79
N THR A 917 25.00 -31.91 4.13
CA THR A 917 23.58 -31.52 4.17
C THR A 917 23.02 -31.57 5.59
N GLU A 918 23.52 -32.43 6.47
CA GLU A 918 23.06 -32.53 7.86
C GLU A 918 23.55 -31.34 8.69
N ALA A 919 24.80 -30.91 8.47
CA ALA A 919 25.31 -29.67 9.04
C ALA A 919 24.55 -28.43 8.52
N LEU A 920 24.22 -28.40 7.22
CA LEU A 920 23.39 -27.35 6.63
C LEU A 920 22.00 -27.33 7.27
N ARG A 921 21.33 -28.49 7.37
CA ARG A 921 20.03 -28.65 8.02
C ARG A 921 20.08 -28.17 9.47
N SER A 922 21.06 -28.63 10.24
CA SER A 922 21.27 -28.21 11.64
C SER A 922 21.44 -26.70 11.78
N ARG A 923 22.22 -26.07 10.88
CA ARG A 923 22.40 -24.61 10.85
C ARG A 923 21.09 -23.88 10.56
N LEU A 924 20.34 -24.31 9.55
CA LEU A 924 19.11 -23.65 9.13
C LEU A 924 17.96 -23.87 10.11
N VAL A 925 17.85 -25.07 10.71
CA VAL A 925 16.88 -25.35 11.78
C VAL A 925 17.09 -24.40 12.94
N LYS A 926 18.33 -24.18 13.36
CA LYS A 926 18.65 -23.22 14.42
C LYS A 926 18.38 -21.77 14.01
N LEU A 927 18.79 -21.38 12.80
CA LEU A 927 18.65 -20.01 12.30
C LEU A 927 17.18 -19.59 12.12
N LEU A 928 16.36 -20.50 11.59
CA LEU A 928 14.95 -20.26 11.28
C LEU A 928 14.01 -20.59 12.45
N GLY A 929 14.54 -21.12 13.56
CA GLY A 929 13.75 -21.53 14.72
C GLY A 929 12.78 -22.67 14.39
N LEU A 930 13.22 -23.61 13.55
CA LEU A 930 12.40 -24.76 13.16
C LEU A 930 12.50 -25.87 14.23
N PRO A 931 11.44 -26.69 14.40
CA PRO A 931 11.51 -27.87 15.24
C PRO A 931 12.46 -28.91 14.63
N ALA A 932 13.39 -29.41 15.44
CA ALA A 932 14.46 -30.32 14.98
C ALA A 932 13.97 -31.75 14.70
N ASP A 933 12.83 -32.14 15.27
CA ASP A 933 12.23 -33.48 15.19
C ASP A 933 11.21 -33.63 14.06
N LYS A 934 10.87 -32.54 13.35
CA LYS A 934 9.85 -32.55 12.28
C LYS A 934 10.45 -32.56 10.88
N LYS A 935 9.68 -33.12 9.95
CA LYS A 935 9.97 -33.08 8.52
C LYS A 935 9.65 -31.71 7.93
N LEU A 936 10.47 -31.26 6.98
CA LEU A 936 10.38 -29.95 6.36
C LEU A 936 9.77 -30.06 4.95
N VAL A 937 8.63 -29.42 4.72
CA VAL A 937 8.00 -29.36 3.40
C VAL A 937 8.11 -27.93 2.87
N LEU A 938 8.79 -27.73 1.75
CA LEU A 938 8.86 -26.43 1.10
C LEU A 938 7.63 -26.25 0.19
N TYR A 939 6.86 -25.20 0.43
CA TYR A 939 5.80 -24.75 -0.46
C TYR A 939 6.22 -23.49 -1.21
N ALA A 940 6.38 -23.59 -2.53
CA ALA A 940 6.90 -22.52 -3.37
C ALA A 940 6.01 -22.25 -4.61
N PRO A 941 4.81 -21.68 -4.42
CA PRO A 941 3.89 -21.40 -5.53
C PRO A 941 4.40 -20.26 -6.41
N THR A 942 4.10 -20.31 -7.71
CA THR A 942 4.39 -19.21 -8.63
C THR A 942 3.38 -18.07 -8.48
N TRP A 943 3.81 -16.83 -8.76
CA TRP A 943 2.89 -15.69 -8.78
C TRP A 943 2.03 -15.68 -10.05
N ARG A 944 0.87 -15.03 -9.98
CA ARG A 944 -0.08 -14.90 -11.10
C ARG A 944 -0.08 -13.48 -11.67
N ASP A 945 0.11 -13.35 -13.00
CA ASP A 945 0.27 -12.05 -13.66
C ASP A 945 -0.98 -11.15 -13.58
N ASN A 946 -2.15 -11.76 -13.48
CA ASN A 946 -3.46 -11.12 -13.36
C ASN A 946 -3.81 -10.67 -11.93
N GLU A 947 -3.07 -11.12 -10.90
CA GLU A 947 -3.42 -10.88 -9.50
C GLU A 947 -2.51 -9.85 -8.82
N PHE A 948 -2.83 -8.55 -8.99
CA PHE A 948 -2.01 -7.45 -8.48
C PHE A 948 -2.79 -6.29 -7.87
N TYR A 949 -2.15 -5.59 -6.92
CA TYR A 949 -2.62 -4.30 -6.39
C TYR A 949 -2.13 -3.11 -7.23
N GLY A 950 -0.97 -3.26 -7.85
CA GLY A 950 -0.33 -2.30 -8.74
C GLY A 950 0.90 -2.92 -9.41
N ARG A 951 1.57 -2.19 -10.30
CA ARG A 951 2.76 -2.70 -10.99
C ARG A 951 3.85 -3.08 -9.97
N GLY A 952 4.29 -4.34 -9.98
CA GLY A 952 5.30 -4.85 -9.05
C GLY A 952 4.79 -5.24 -7.66
N ARG A 953 3.47 -5.26 -7.43
CA ARG A 953 2.86 -5.64 -6.15
C ARG A 953 1.73 -6.64 -6.38
N TYR A 954 2.02 -7.92 -6.15
CA TYR A 954 1.16 -9.04 -6.49
C TYR A 954 0.60 -9.70 -5.24
N LYS A 955 -0.52 -10.41 -5.42
CA LYS A 955 -1.20 -11.08 -4.33
C LYS A 955 -0.61 -12.45 -4.02
N PHE A 956 -0.80 -12.92 -2.79
CA PHE A 956 -0.60 -14.32 -2.43
C PHE A 956 -1.93 -15.05 -2.67
N THR A 957 -2.14 -15.52 -3.90
CA THR A 957 -3.33 -16.27 -4.29
C THR A 957 -2.97 -17.75 -4.32
N SER A 958 -3.27 -18.46 -3.24
CA SER A 958 -3.31 -19.91 -3.20
C SER A 958 -4.57 -20.33 -2.43
N PRO A 959 -5.39 -21.26 -2.96
CA PRO A 959 -6.50 -21.85 -2.23
C PRO A 959 -6.04 -22.93 -1.23
N PHE A 960 -4.73 -23.11 -1.03
CA PHE A 960 -4.20 -24.07 -0.08
C PHE A 960 -4.63 -23.71 1.35
N ASP A 961 -5.36 -24.61 2.00
CA ASP A 961 -5.85 -24.43 3.37
C ASP A 961 -4.79 -24.91 4.37
N PHE A 962 -4.04 -23.95 4.90
CA PHE A 962 -2.98 -24.21 5.89
C PHE A 962 -3.52 -24.72 7.23
N ASP A 963 -4.77 -24.40 7.59
CA ASP A 963 -5.38 -24.85 8.84
C ASP A 963 -5.83 -26.31 8.74
N ALA A 964 -6.37 -26.70 7.59
CA ALA A 964 -6.62 -28.10 7.27
C ALA A 964 -5.30 -28.91 7.29
N ALA A 965 -4.27 -28.42 6.61
CA ALA A 965 -2.95 -29.08 6.61
C ALA A 965 -2.35 -29.17 8.02
N LYS A 966 -2.46 -28.11 8.85
CA LYS A 966 -1.99 -28.10 10.24
C LYS A 966 -2.68 -29.17 11.09
N ARG A 967 -4.00 -29.32 10.97
CA ARG A 967 -4.76 -30.32 11.73
C ARG A 967 -4.31 -31.74 11.43
N ASP A 968 -3.94 -32.01 10.19
CA ASP A 968 -3.66 -33.36 9.71
C ASP A 968 -2.18 -33.74 9.68
N LEU A 969 -1.27 -32.76 9.57
CA LEU A 969 0.17 -32.96 9.40
C LEU A 969 1.01 -32.31 10.52
N GLY A 970 0.40 -31.50 11.38
CA GLY A 970 1.11 -30.63 12.32
C GLY A 970 1.96 -31.35 13.35
N ASP A 971 1.73 -32.63 13.63
CA ASP A 971 2.53 -33.42 14.57
C ASP A 971 3.87 -33.90 13.96
N GLU A 972 3.91 -34.14 12.64
CA GLU A 972 5.07 -34.73 11.96
C GLU A 972 5.81 -33.73 11.05
N TYR A 973 5.09 -32.74 10.50
CA TYR A 973 5.60 -31.84 9.49
C TYR A 973 5.55 -30.37 9.93
N VAL A 974 6.40 -29.58 9.29
CA VAL A 974 6.26 -28.12 9.20
C VAL A 974 6.37 -27.67 7.76
N MET A 975 5.66 -26.59 7.44
CA MET A 975 5.64 -26.00 6.11
C MET A 975 6.50 -24.74 6.05
N LEU A 976 7.50 -24.74 5.17
CA LEU A 976 8.29 -23.58 4.80
C LEU A 976 7.64 -22.94 3.57
N VAL A 977 7.14 -21.72 3.66
CA VAL A 977 6.49 -21.04 2.52
C VAL A 977 7.43 -20.01 1.92
N ARG A 978 7.76 -20.21 0.64
CA ARG A 978 8.60 -19.30 -0.15
C ARG A 978 7.75 -18.56 -1.18
N ARG A 979 7.41 -17.30 -0.87
CA ARG A 979 6.71 -16.42 -1.81
C ARG A 979 7.65 -15.96 -2.93
N HIS A 980 7.08 -15.66 -4.09
CA HIS A 980 7.80 -14.91 -5.11
C HIS A 980 8.10 -13.48 -4.62
N PRO A 981 9.26 -12.86 -4.92
CA PRO A 981 9.62 -11.52 -4.43
C PRO A 981 8.68 -10.37 -4.81
N ASN A 982 7.81 -10.59 -5.80
CA ASN A 982 6.79 -9.63 -6.21
C ASN A 982 5.48 -9.73 -5.42
N ILE A 983 5.30 -10.78 -4.62
CA ILE A 983 4.13 -10.98 -3.76
C ILE A 983 4.34 -10.19 -2.48
N VAL A 984 3.38 -9.33 -2.14
CA VAL A 984 3.44 -8.47 -0.95
C VAL A 984 2.50 -8.92 0.17
N ASP A 985 1.55 -9.80 -0.15
CA ASP A 985 0.60 -10.35 0.83
C ASP A 985 1.30 -11.30 1.81
N PRO A 986 0.86 -11.33 3.08
CA PRO A 986 1.41 -12.24 4.08
C PRO A 986 1.17 -13.71 3.71
N VAL A 987 1.99 -14.59 4.28
CA VAL A 987 1.73 -16.03 4.27
C VAL A 987 0.70 -16.33 5.36
N PRO A 988 -0.47 -16.91 5.04
CA PRO A 988 -1.46 -17.31 6.05
C PRO A 988 -0.89 -18.32 7.06
N GLY A 989 -1.22 -18.16 8.35
CA GLY A 989 -0.78 -19.06 9.44
C GLY A 989 0.70 -18.98 9.81
N ALA A 990 1.48 -18.09 9.17
CA ALA A 990 2.90 -17.94 9.46
C ALA A 990 3.15 -17.46 10.90
N GLY A 991 4.02 -18.17 11.63
CA GLY A 991 4.33 -17.87 13.03
C GLY A 991 3.42 -18.58 14.05
N GLU A 992 2.45 -19.38 13.60
CA GLU A 992 1.55 -20.16 14.47
C GLU A 992 2.00 -21.60 14.72
N GLY A 993 3.30 -21.87 14.56
CA GLY A 993 3.94 -23.15 14.91
C GLY A 993 3.82 -24.28 13.88
N PHE A 994 3.19 -24.05 12.72
CA PHE A 994 3.15 -25.00 11.59
C PHE A 994 3.69 -24.42 10.29
N VAL A 995 3.43 -23.13 10.03
CA VAL A 995 3.87 -22.42 8.83
C VAL A 995 4.97 -21.43 9.17
N TRP A 996 6.06 -21.45 8.40
CA TRP A 996 7.15 -20.48 8.47
C TRP A 996 7.28 -19.74 7.14
N ASP A 997 7.19 -18.41 7.18
CA ASP A 997 7.50 -17.58 6.01
C ASP A 997 9.02 -17.49 5.85
N VAL A 998 9.56 -18.21 4.86
CA VAL A 998 10.99 -18.23 4.53
C VAL A 998 11.31 -17.34 3.32
N SER A 999 10.40 -16.44 2.92
CA SER A 999 10.54 -15.61 1.71
C SER A 999 11.71 -14.63 1.72
N LEU A 1000 12.22 -14.27 2.90
CA LEU A 1000 13.38 -13.37 3.05
C LEU A 1000 14.73 -14.11 3.13
N TYR A 1001 14.73 -15.46 3.18
CA TYR A 1001 15.98 -16.21 3.17
C TYR A 1001 16.75 -15.99 1.84
N PRO A 1002 18.05 -15.69 1.82
CA PRO A 1002 18.73 -15.31 0.59
C PRO A 1002 18.77 -16.39 -0.49
N ASP A 1003 19.10 -17.63 -0.08
CA ASP A 1003 19.44 -18.69 -1.02
C ASP A 1003 18.41 -19.82 -1.04
N VAL A 1004 17.71 -19.97 -2.16
CA VAL A 1004 16.70 -21.02 -2.32
C VAL A 1004 17.32 -22.41 -2.44
N ALA A 1005 18.55 -22.55 -2.94
CA ALA A 1005 19.19 -23.85 -3.13
C ALA A 1005 19.42 -24.54 -1.77
N GLU A 1006 19.79 -23.77 -0.74
CA GLU A 1006 19.94 -24.30 0.62
C GLU A 1006 18.58 -24.74 1.22
N LEU A 1007 17.49 -24.00 0.96
CA LEU A 1007 16.14 -24.40 1.39
C LEU A 1007 15.70 -25.69 0.70
N LEU A 1008 15.96 -25.83 -0.59
CA LEU A 1008 15.69 -27.05 -1.35
C LEU A 1008 16.49 -28.23 -0.78
N ALA A 1009 17.78 -28.02 -0.46
CA ALA A 1009 18.67 -29.06 0.04
C ALA A 1009 18.24 -29.64 1.40
N ILE A 1010 17.60 -28.84 2.27
CA ILE A 1010 17.13 -29.31 3.59
C ILE A 1010 15.69 -29.85 3.59
N SER A 1011 14.93 -29.65 2.50
CA SER A 1011 13.50 -29.98 2.46
C SER A 1011 13.26 -31.45 2.13
N ASP A 1012 12.41 -32.12 2.89
CA ASP A 1012 12.07 -33.54 2.71
C ASP A 1012 11.11 -33.76 1.53
N ALA A 1013 10.31 -32.74 1.17
CA ALA A 1013 9.49 -32.70 -0.04
C ALA A 1013 9.27 -31.25 -0.53
N LEU A 1014 8.95 -31.12 -1.82
CA LEU A 1014 8.57 -29.85 -2.45
C LEU A 1014 7.11 -29.88 -2.90
N ILE A 1015 6.31 -28.90 -2.46
CA ILE A 1015 5.03 -28.56 -3.05
C ILE A 1015 5.23 -27.33 -3.93
N THR A 1016 4.88 -27.45 -5.21
CA THR A 1016 5.03 -26.37 -6.19
C THR A 1016 3.89 -26.44 -7.21
N ASP A 1017 3.85 -25.50 -8.16
CA ASP A 1017 2.97 -25.54 -9.32
C ASP A 1017 3.79 -25.52 -10.62
N TYR A 1018 3.88 -24.36 -11.27
CA TYR A 1018 4.55 -24.14 -12.55
C TYR A 1018 5.92 -23.50 -12.34
N SER A 1019 6.59 -23.79 -11.21
CA SER A 1019 7.88 -23.20 -10.85
C SER A 1019 9.04 -23.91 -11.55
N SER A 1020 10.07 -23.14 -11.93
CA SER A 1020 11.33 -23.74 -12.39
C SER A 1020 12.10 -24.47 -11.29
N LEU A 1021 11.75 -24.23 -10.01
CA LEU A 1021 12.39 -24.91 -8.87
C LEU A 1021 12.23 -26.44 -8.92
N MET A 1022 11.22 -26.97 -9.62
CA MET A 1022 11.06 -28.42 -9.79
C MET A 1022 12.26 -29.07 -10.50
N PHE A 1023 12.90 -28.34 -11.42
CA PHE A 1023 14.08 -28.83 -12.13
C PHE A 1023 15.32 -28.86 -11.22
N ASP A 1024 15.48 -27.85 -10.36
CA ASP A 1024 16.58 -27.81 -9.39
C ASP A 1024 16.38 -28.87 -8.30
N PHE A 1025 15.15 -29.00 -7.76
CA PHE A 1025 14.82 -29.96 -6.71
C PHE A 1025 14.92 -31.41 -7.17
N ALA A 1026 14.75 -31.67 -8.48
CA ALA A 1026 14.90 -33.01 -9.04
C ALA A 1026 16.27 -33.64 -8.73
N ASN A 1027 17.32 -32.83 -8.58
CA ASN A 1027 18.68 -33.28 -8.21
C ASN A 1027 18.74 -33.91 -6.81
N THR A 1028 17.80 -33.60 -5.91
CA THR A 1028 17.77 -34.16 -4.54
C THR A 1028 17.28 -35.62 -4.48
N GLY A 1029 16.57 -36.08 -5.52
CA GLY A 1029 15.89 -37.37 -5.53
C GLY A 1029 14.67 -37.47 -4.59
N ARG A 1030 14.17 -36.36 -4.05
CA ARG A 1030 13.07 -36.33 -3.07
C ARG A 1030 11.70 -36.07 -3.71
N PRO A 1031 10.59 -36.50 -3.07
CA PRO A 1031 9.25 -36.36 -3.66
C PRO A 1031 8.83 -34.92 -3.95
N MET A 1032 8.11 -34.73 -5.06
CA MET A 1032 7.51 -33.46 -5.47
C MET A 1032 5.99 -33.62 -5.64
N LEU A 1033 5.23 -32.65 -5.16
CA LEU A 1033 3.77 -32.57 -5.32
C LEU A 1033 3.42 -31.30 -6.10
N PHE A 1034 2.57 -31.41 -7.12
CA PHE A 1034 2.21 -30.31 -8.00
C PHE A 1034 0.81 -29.78 -7.68
N TYR A 1035 0.71 -28.78 -6.80
CA TYR A 1035 -0.56 -28.14 -6.45
C TYR A 1035 -1.02 -27.15 -7.52
N ALA A 1036 -1.53 -27.68 -8.62
CA ALA A 1036 -1.90 -26.98 -9.84
C ALA A 1036 -3.41 -26.74 -9.96
N TYR A 1037 -3.98 -26.05 -8.96
CA TYR A 1037 -5.43 -25.78 -8.84
C TYR A 1037 -6.03 -24.97 -10.02
N ASP A 1038 -5.19 -24.30 -10.81
CA ASP A 1038 -5.57 -23.43 -11.93
C ASP A 1038 -4.86 -23.78 -13.25
N LEU A 1039 -4.52 -25.07 -13.45
CA LEU A 1039 -3.69 -25.53 -14.57
C LEU A 1039 -4.21 -25.11 -15.94
N GLU A 1040 -5.51 -25.29 -16.20
CA GLU A 1040 -6.13 -24.97 -17.48
C GLU A 1040 -5.97 -23.48 -17.80
N ASP A 1041 -6.32 -22.59 -16.87
CA ASP A 1041 -6.19 -21.15 -17.05
C ASP A 1041 -4.71 -20.72 -17.19
N TYR A 1042 -3.81 -21.31 -16.40
CA TYR A 1042 -2.40 -20.97 -16.44
C TYR A 1042 -1.73 -21.35 -17.77
N ARG A 1043 -2.02 -22.57 -18.26
CA ARG A 1043 -1.49 -23.10 -19.51
C ARG A 1043 -2.02 -22.30 -20.70
N ASP A 1044 -3.34 -22.10 -20.74
CA ASP A 1044 -4.01 -21.68 -21.97
C ASP A 1044 -4.13 -20.15 -22.10
N ASN A 1045 -4.19 -19.41 -20.98
CA ASN A 1045 -4.50 -17.97 -21.00
C ASN A 1045 -3.37 -17.05 -20.52
N LEU A 1046 -2.40 -17.56 -19.74
CA LEU A 1046 -1.37 -16.74 -19.08
C LEU A 1046 -0.02 -16.70 -19.82
N ARG A 1047 0.70 -17.83 -19.92
CA ARG A 1047 2.07 -17.83 -20.50
C ARG A 1047 2.40 -18.96 -21.48
N GLY A 1048 1.67 -20.08 -21.45
CA GLY A 1048 1.98 -21.28 -22.24
C GLY A 1048 3.28 -22.00 -21.79
N PHE A 1049 3.34 -23.30 -22.06
CA PHE A 1049 4.48 -24.16 -21.68
C PHE A 1049 5.30 -24.62 -22.90
N TYR A 1050 6.56 -24.99 -22.64
CA TYR A 1050 7.45 -25.56 -23.66
C TYR A 1050 7.22 -27.05 -23.93
N PHE A 1051 6.63 -27.76 -22.98
CA PHE A 1051 6.29 -29.17 -23.10
C PHE A 1051 4.97 -29.45 -22.37
N ASP A 1052 4.43 -30.65 -22.60
CA ASP A 1052 3.23 -31.11 -21.91
C ASP A 1052 3.52 -31.37 -20.43
N PHE A 1053 3.02 -30.48 -19.59
CA PHE A 1053 3.23 -30.51 -18.14
C PHE A 1053 2.62 -31.78 -17.53
N GLU A 1054 1.43 -32.18 -17.96
CA GLU A 1054 0.67 -33.28 -17.32
C GLU A 1054 1.38 -34.62 -17.44
N SER A 1055 1.92 -34.91 -18.63
CA SER A 1055 2.65 -36.15 -18.90
C SER A 1055 4.11 -36.13 -18.45
N THR A 1056 4.71 -34.95 -18.21
CA THR A 1056 6.16 -34.84 -17.96
C THR A 1056 6.52 -34.73 -16.48
N VAL A 1057 5.70 -34.11 -15.63
CA VAL A 1057 6.12 -33.82 -14.24
C VAL A 1057 6.41 -35.08 -13.41
N PRO A 1058 7.38 -35.05 -12.48
CA PRO A 1058 7.85 -36.22 -11.73
C PRO A 1058 7.05 -36.55 -10.46
N GLY A 1059 5.77 -36.14 -10.40
CA GLY A 1059 4.93 -36.30 -9.22
C GLY A 1059 3.44 -36.07 -9.51
N PRO A 1060 2.57 -36.28 -8.52
CA PRO A 1060 1.13 -36.12 -8.69
C PRO A 1060 0.73 -34.66 -8.92
N ILE A 1061 -0.24 -34.46 -9.80
CA ILE A 1061 -0.89 -33.17 -10.04
C ILE A 1061 -2.18 -33.14 -9.22
N LEU A 1062 -2.24 -32.17 -8.31
CA LEU A 1062 -3.25 -32.06 -7.28
C LEU A 1062 -3.94 -30.71 -7.37
N THR A 1063 -5.27 -30.69 -7.29
CA THR A 1063 -6.07 -29.47 -7.43
C THR A 1063 -6.75 -29.04 -6.13
N THR A 1064 -6.71 -29.87 -5.08
CA THR A 1064 -7.32 -29.57 -3.77
C THR A 1064 -6.35 -29.77 -2.61
N THR A 1065 -6.59 -29.06 -1.51
CA THR A 1065 -5.78 -29.15 -0.30
C THR A 1065 -5.82 -30.57 0.26
N GLU A 1066 -7.00 -31.20 0.27
CA GLU A 1066 -7.23 -32.54 0.83
C GLU A 1066 -6.37 -33.59 0.13
N ALA A 1067 -6.34 -33.57 -1.20
CA ALA A 1067 -5.52 -34.51 -1.98
C ALA A 1067 -4.03 -34.28 -1.75
N THR A 1068 -3.62 -33.03 -1.52
CA THR A 1068 -2.23 -32.68 -1.19
C THR A 1068 -1.84 -33.17 0.21
N VAL A 1069 -2.72 -33.00 1.20
CA VAL A 1069 -2.53 -33.52 2.55
C VAL A 1069 -2.48 -35.05 2.57
N GLU A 1070 -3.34 -35.72 1.80
CA GLU A 1070 -3.33 -37.17 1.67
C GLU A 1070 -2.01 -37.69 1.09
N ALA A 1071 -1.51 -37.07 0.02
CA ALA A 1071 -0.22 -37.42 -0.58
C ALA A 1071 0.97 -37.23 0.39
N LEU A 1072 0.92 -36.21 1.27
CA LEU A 1072 1.96 -35.96 2.28
C LEU A 1072 1.96 -36.98 3.43
N ARG A 1073 0.82 -37.61 3.74
CA ARG A 1073 0.73 -38.64 4.78
C ARG A 1073 1.52 -39.90 4.42
N ASP A 1074 1.64 -40.23 3.14
CA ASP A 1074 2.40 -41.39 2.65
C ASP A 1074 3.34 -41.02 1.48
N LEU A 1075 4.28 -40.13 1.76
CA LEU A 1075 5.33 -39.76 0.81
C LEU A 1075 6.12 -40.96 0.25
N PRO A 1076 6.44 -42.02 1.03
CA PRO A 1076 7.09 -43.22 0.48
C PRO A 1076 6.27 -43.91 -0.61
N ALA A 1077 4.94 -44.00 -0.46
CA ALA A 1077 4.08 -44.55 -1.51
C ALA A 1077 4.10 -43.68 -2.77
N VAL A 1078 4.01 -42.36 -2.64
CA VAL A 1078 4.12 -41.43 -3.77
C VAL A 1078 5.46 -41.57 -4.48
N ALA A 1079 6.56 -41.67 -3.71
CA ALA A 1079 7.89 -41.85 -4.28
C ALA A 1079 8.01 -43.16 -5.09
N ALA A 1080 7.42 -44.24 -4.59
CA ALA A 1080 7.41 -45.53 -5.27
C ALA A 1080 6.57 -45.51 -6.55
N GLU A 1081 5.39 -44.89 -6.51
CA GLU A 1081 4.48 -44.77 -7.66
C GLU A 1081 5.11 -43.95 -8.81
N TYR A 1082 5.79 -42.85 -8.48
CA TYR A 1082 6.35 -41.93 -9.47
C TYR A 1082 7.83 -42.17 -9.80
N ALA A 1083 8.46 -43.23 -9.26
CA ALA A 1083 9.90 -43.48 -9.40
C ALA A 1083 10.39 -43.51 -10.86
N GLU A 1084 9.64 -44.15 -11.77
CA GLU A 1084 10.00 -44.23 -13.19
C GLU A 1084 9.96 -42.84 -13.86
N ARG A 1085 8.86 -42.10 -13.68
CA ARG A 1085 8.68 -40.74 -14.20
C ARG A 1085 9.73 -39.78 -13.63
N TYR A 1086 10.04 -39.91 -12.34
CA TYR A 1086 11.08 -39.13 -11.70
C TYR A 1086 12.46 -39.40 -12.33
N GLY A 1087 12.80 -40.67 -12.55
CA GLY A 1087 14.04 -41.05 -13.22
C GLY A 1087 14.13 -40.55 -14.67
N GLU A 1088 13.02 -40.56 -15.43
CA GLU A 1088 12.95 -39.95 -16.76
C GLU A 1088 13.15 -38.44 -16.71
N PHE A 1089 12.52 -37.77 -15.75
CA PHE A 1089 12.64 -36.33 -15.55
C PHE A 1089 14.09 -35.94 -15.22
N GLN A 1090 14.76 -36.68 -14.34
CA GLN A 1090 16.19 -36.47 -14.03
C GLN A 1090 17.07 -36.67 -15.27
N ARG A 1091 16.88 -37.75 -16.04
CA ARG A 1091 17.65 -37.98 -17.28
C ARG A 1091 17.50 -36.83 -18.27
N ARG A 1092 16.31 -36.23 -18.34
CA ARG A 1092 16.00 -35.16 -19.29
C ARG A 1092 16.46 -33.77 -18.83
N PHE A 1093 16.41 -33.49 -17.53
CA PHE A 1093 16.57 -32.11 -17.01
C PHE A 1093 17.70 -31.93 -15.98
N CYS A 1094 18.36 -32.99 -15.53
CA CYS A 1094 19.48 -32.93 -14.56
C CYS A 1094 20.82 -33.36 -15.17
N GLY A 1095 20.91 -33.50 -16.50
CA GLY A 1095 21.97 -34.21 -17.23
C GLY A 1095 23.41 -34.04 -16.70
N PRO A 1096 24.04 -32.86 -16.85
CA PRO A 1096 25.43 -32.65 -16.42
C PRO A 1096 25.61 -32.59 -14.90
N GLU A 1097 24.54 -32.47 -14.10
CA GLU A 1097 24.64 -32.20 -12.66
C GLU A 1097 25.28 -33.37 -11.89
N ASP A 1098 26.46 -33.12 -11.33
CA ASP A 1098 27.28 -34.09 -10.61
C ASP A 1098 28.06 -33.44 -9.44
N GLY A 1099 27.68 -32.21 -9.09
CA GLY A 1099 28.38 -31.38 -8.13
C GLY A 1099 29.55 -30.59 -8.67
N ASN A 1100 29.93 -30.71 -9.95
CA ASN A 1100 31.10 -30.02 -10.52
C ASN A 1100 30.72 -28.96 -11.56
N ALA A 1101 29.51 -28.40 -11.50
CA ALA A 1101 29.06 -27.40 -12.47
C ALA A 1101 29.86 -26.10 -12.35
N SER A 1102 30.17 -25.66 -11.13
CA SER A 1102 31.06 -24.50 -10.90
C SER A 1102 32.44 -24.72 -11.50
N ASP A 1103 33.01 -25.92 -11.33
CA ASP A 1103 34.33 -26.26 -11.85
C ASP A 1103 34.37 -26.26 -13.38
N ARG A 1104 33.42 -26.94 -14.02
CA ARG A 1104 33.32 -26.96 -15.49
C ARG A 1104 33.16 -25.57 -16.08
N LEU A 1105 32.33 -24.72 -15.46
CA LEU A 1105 32.14 -23.35 -15.92
C LEU A 1105 33.41 -22.51 -15.76
N ILE A 1106 34.14 -22.67 -14.66
CA ILE A 1106 35.40 -21.97 -14.43
C ILE A 1106 36.45 -22.41 -15.46
N ASP A 1107 36.59 -23.71 -15.69
CA ASP A 1107 37.57 -24.26 -16.63
C ASP A 1107 37.34 -23.70 -18.05
N GLU A 1108 36.08 -23.66 -18.52
CA GLU A 1108 35.70 -23.15 -19.85
C GLU A 1108 35.91 -21.64 -19.99
N VAL A 1109 35.55 -20.84 -18.97
CA VAL A 1109 35.57 -19.38 -19.07
C VAL A 1109 36.96 -18.80 -18.77
N PHE A 1110 37.69 -19.40 -17.83
CA PHE A 1110 38.96 -18.88 -17.33
C PHE A 1110 40.18 -19.64 -17.88
N GLY A 1111 39.98 -20.84 -18.44
CA GLY A 1111 41.05 -21.68 -18.98
C GLY A 1111 42.05 -22.15 -17.93
N LYS A 1112 41.57 -22.40 -16.69
CA LYS A 1112 42.39 -22.61 -15.50
C LYS A 1112 41.85 -23.70 -14.61
#